data_AF-A0A562UGJ0-F1
#
_entry.id   AF-A0A562UGJ0-F1
#
_cell.length_a   1.000
_cell.length_b   1.000
_cell.length_c   1.000
_cell.angle_alpha   90.00
_cell.angle_beta   90.00
_cell.angle_gamma   90.00
#
_symmetry.space_group_name_H-M   'P 1'
#
loop_
_entity.id
_entity.type
_entity.pdbx_description
1 polymer ?
#
loop_
_entity_poly.entity_id
_entity_poly.type
_entity_poly.pdbx_seq_one_letter_code
_entity_poly.pdbx_strand_id
1 'polypeptide(L)'
;MLWKKLFDQYSTGYLFIVILMVNSCAFTRCISVNQNCKGMRHINSTSLVQWADRAQFAGILPELIRRLIIASCSDLPVITIPAGDSVYKPGVDGKCETIAGGIYVPAGISYWEFGRSSNYRAKIKEDFDKRTAEIPAVQKKVSSFVFVTPRRWSGEPERDLWVADRKAESGWKDIIIYDADDLETWLGRCVPVAIWLAARLEIFTANYESAQDYWERMTHWADHQISAQFVLAARENQQQAILKFYDQENGLLEIQATSRQEAICFTIASVLANDAGKALHFFAKAIIVETEMALKEVTAQHEGMFIIFDCGDDRPVHQLQIRSNHVVVPVSFKVKPSGLTLPIPQTDKYVEVLTELGISHQRAYSLAKECGRSLSVLNRIFAKIPGRVSWHNDNDPMELIPLFFVQSFDQEKIGDRQIIDHLYPQGSVVYLEKLKKWSLIFDAPVYQTGHIWRVVSPYDLLYVLAGYITADHLKNYETAFLTVFREPDPALQLEPQLRIAAALFKKESSFSPKLQEGLAQTLALLGSHGEGAGIRSGIRLEDWVNYVVYQLLFEKQLPEWQTIQSRLHLLAEAAPGTFLHVLEHTLQQRPELFSQLFNDAGYTIFSPSYHTHLLWALEALAWDRNHVQRVAFILADLTLLDTGVKTANRPINSLQAIFCIKIPQTYAEAPQRQQILAALTVKNPVAAFQSFKSLSPGEHRTLIPTYQPFWRLRDEVPQIVTQATALNDFAFIVEQLLILAGQSADRWSSLIELIDNYTGDLRLRLIEALYNITIFEGPVLNLRNNLQRFISRHKRHQRQAWALAAEEVQTLNCIYEKLAERAIHKYAWYFDFAILDDDDGLVAGYEESEKRSHDKRDIAIAEILSEGGLLNS
;
A
#
# COMPACT_ATOMS: atom_id res chain seq x y z
N MET A 1 26.38 -32.60 48.18
CA MET A 1 27.33 -31.53 47.77
C MET A 1 26.99 -30.94 46.39
N LEU A 2 25.71 -30.88 45.99
CA LEU A 2 25.27 -30.27 44.71
C LEU A 2 24.10 -29.28 44.84
N TRP A 3 23.57 -29.07 46.05
CA TRP A 3 22.47 -28.12 46.31
C TRP A 3 22.93 -26.80 46.95
N LYS A 4 24.21 -26.69 47.33
CA LYS A 4 24.79 -25.49 47.97
C LYS A 4 25.62 -24.62 47.00
N LYS A 5 25.69 -24.98 45.72
CA LYS A 5 26.38 -24.21 44.66
C LYS A 5 25.45 -23.54 43.65
N LEU A 6 24.15 -23.84 43.67
CA LEU A 6 23.14 -23.23 42.80
C LEU A 6 22.45 -22.01 43.42
N PHE A 7 22.60 -21.79 44.73
CA PHE A 7 21.95 -20.66 45.43
C PHE A 7 22.80 -19.38 45.48
N ASP A 8 24.14 -19.50 45.33
CA ASP A 8 25.06 -18.35 45.37
C ASP A 8 25.27 -17.65 44.02
N GLN A 9 24.69 -18.15 42.93
CA GLN A 9 24.77 -17.54 41.59
C GLN A 9 23.52 -16.75 41.16
N TYR A 10 22.41 -16.87 41.90
CA TYR A 10 21.14 -16.21 41.56
C TYR A 10 20.70 -15.11 42.54
N SER A 11 21.38 -14.93 43.67
CA SER A 11 21.01 -13.93 44.69
C SER A 11 21.64 -12.54 44.47
N THR A 12 22.76 -12.45 43.75
CA THR A 12 23.48 -11.19 43.47
C THR A 12 22.91 -10.42 42.27
N GLY A 13 22.30 -11.11 41.28
CA GLY A 13 21.67 -10.46 40.12
C GLY A 13 20.33 -9.79 40.43
N TYR A 14 19.50 -10.41 41.29
CA TYR A 14 18.21 -9.84 41.69
C TYR A 14 18.36 -8.64 42.63
N LEU A 15 19.36 -8.64 43.51
CA LEU A 15 19.61 -7.50 44.40
C LEU A 15 20.14 -6.28 43.63
N PHE A 16 20.93 -6.48 42.56
CA PHE A 16 21.42 -5.39 41.71
C PHE A 16 20.32 -4.79 40.83
N ILE A 17 19.39 -5.60 40.31
CA ILE A 17 18.24 -5.12 39.51
C ILE A 17 17.20 -4.42 40.39
N VAL A 18 16.96 -4.90 41.61
CA VAL A 18 16.05 -4.23 42.55
C VAL A 18 16.68 -2.94 43.09
N ILE A 19 17.99 -2.88 43.33
CA ILE A 19 18.67 -1.62 43.72
C ILE A 19 18.74 -0.63 42.56
N LEU A 20 18.87 -1.07 41.30
CA LEU A 20 18.76 -0.21 40.11
C LEU A 20 17.32 0.25 39.83
N MET A 21 16.31 -0.60 40.03
CA MET A 21 14.90 -0.19 39.89
C MET A 21 14.43 0.71 41.03
N VAL A 22 14.86 0.47 42.27
CA VAL A 22 14.50 1.32 43.43
C VAL A 22 15.29 2.62 43.39
N ASN A 23 16.56 2.64 42.96
CA ASN A 23 17.26 3.91 42.74
C ASN A 23 16.75 4.65 41.51
N SER A 24 16.39 4.01 40.40
CA SER A 24 15.74 4.72 39.27
C SER A 24 14.36 5.26 39.65
N CYS A 25 13.52 4.52 40.38
CA CYS A 25 12.24 5.05 40.89
C CYS A 25 12.43 6.14 41.96
N ALA A 26 13.45 6.04 42.81
CA ALA A 26 13.73 7.05 43.83
C ALA A 26 14.41 8.31 43.25
N PHE A 27 15.29 8.19 42.25
CA PHE A 27 15.89 9.33 41.55
C PHE A 27 14.83 10.06 40.70
N THR A 28 13.90 9.33 40.08
CA THR A 28 12.78 9.91 39.33
C THR A 28 11.71 10.53 40.26
N ARG A 29 11.51 10.00 41.48
CA ARG A 29 10.61 10.60 42.49
C ARG A 29 11.24 11.73 43.31
N CYS A 30 12.55 11.77 43.52
CA CYS A 30 13.19 12.88 44.26
C CYS A 30 13.37 14.14 43.40
N ILE A 31 13.43 14.01 42.07
CA ILE A 31 13.42 15.17 41.16
C ILE A 31 11.99 15.67 40.91
N SER A 32 10.97 14.80 40.96
CA SER A 32 9.57 15.20 40.69
C SER A 32 8.89 15.97 41.82
N VAL A 33 9.36 15.86 43.07
CA VAL A 33 8.69 16.53 44.21
C VAL A 33 9.04 18.01 44.32
N ASN A 34 10.14 18.48 43.71
CA ASN A 34 10.58 19.89 43.77
C ASN A 34 10.33 20.70 42.49
N GLN A 35 9.66 20.14 41.48
CA GLN A 35 9.35 20.84 40.22
C GLN A 35 7.91 21.34 40.10
N ASN A 36 7.02 21.02 41.05
CA ASN A 36 5.61 21.42 41.00
C ASN A 36 5.32 22.92 41.22
N CYS A 37 6.33 23.81 41.26
CA CYS A 37 6.13 25.26 41.44
C CYS A 37 7.08 26.14 40.60
N LYS A 38 7.53 25.69 39.43
CA LYS A 38 8.05 26.61 38.40
C LYS A 38 7.05 26.61 37.24
N GLY A 39 6.21 27.64 37.16
CA GLY A 39 5.32 27.84 36.00
C GLY A 39 6.13 27.91 34.69
N MET A 40 5.45 27.85 33.53
CA MET A 40 5.90 27.77 32.11
C MET A 40 7.28 28.28 31.62
N ARG A 41 8.14 28.87 32.46
CA ARG A 41 9.55 29.20 32.17
C ARG A 41 10.43 27.94 32.14
N HIS A 42 10.31 27.17 31.06
CA HIS A 42 11.17 26.00 30.79
C HIS A 42 12.61 26.40 30.43
N ILE A 43 12.81 27.62 29.92
CA ILE A 43 14.10 28.16 29.50
C ILE A 43 14.39 29.40 30.33
N ASN A 44 15.59 29.47 30.89
CA ASN A 44 16.11 30.65 31.58
C ASN A 44 17.43 31.09 30.95
N SER A 45 17.87 32.30 31.27
CA SER A 45 19.09 32.89 30.73
C SER A 45 20.35 32.11 31.10
N THR A 46 20.38 31.38 32.22
CA THR A 46 21.49 30.47 32.54
C THR A 46 21.57 29.33 31.52
N SER A 47 20.43 28.73 31.15
CA SER A 47 20.37 27.69 30.12
C SER A 47 20.85 28.22 28.77
N LEU A 48 20.45 29.43 28.38
CA LEU A 48 20.89 30.07 27.12
C LEU A 48 22.41 30.32 27.11
N VAL A 49 22.98 30.82 28.21
CA VAL A 49 24.43 31.05 28.35
C VAL A 49 25.22 29.76 28.23
N GLN A 50 24.75 28.67 28.87
CA GLN A 50 25.41 27.36 28.80
C GLN A 50 25.37 26.77 27.38
N TRP A 51 24.27 27.01 26.65
CA TRP A 51 24.11 26.50 25.30
C TRP A 51 24.86 27.29 24.23
N ALA A 52 25.16 28.57 24.48
CA ALA A 52 25.95 29.41 23.58
C ALA A 52 27.32 28.79 23.19
N ASP A 53 27.89 27.97 24.08
CA ASP A 53 29.16 27.28 23.86
C ASP A 53 29.05 26.03 22.97
N ARG A 54 27.84 25.49 22.76
CA ARG A 54 27.63 24.31 21.91
C ARG A 54 27.66 24.69 20.43
N ALA A 55 28.35 23.89 19.61
CA ALA A 55 28.49 24.16 18.17
C ALA A 55 27.14 24.22 17.44
N GLN A 56 26.20 23.35 17.81
CA GLN A 56 24.85 23.27 17.22
C GLN A 56 24.03 24.56 17.43
N PHE A 57 24.31 25.33 18.49
CA PHE A 57 23.57 26.55 18.80
C PHE A 57 23.78 27.66 17.75
N ALA A 58 24.86 27.58 16.96
CA ALA A 58 25.12 28.52 15.87
C ALA A 58 24.04 28.49 14.78
N GLY A 59 23.46 27.31 14.49
CA GLY A 59 22.34 27.18 13.54
C GLY A 59 20.97 27.44 14.19
N ILE A 60 20.84 27.19 15.49
CA ILE A 60 19.59 27.33 16.26
C ILE A 60 19.28 28.79 16.57
N LEU A 61 20.27 29.62 16.92
CA LEU A 61 20.03 31.01 17.32
C LEU A 61 19.37 31.85 16.20
N PRO A 62 19.83 31.84 14.95
CA PRO A 62 19.13 32.55 13.87
C PRO A 62 17.70 32.03 13.66
N GLU A 63 17.47 30.72 13.77
CA GLU A 63 16.13 30.14 13.65
C GLU A 63 15.20 30.57 14.80
N LEU A 64 15.73 30.57 16.03
CA LEU A 64 15.05 31.03 17.22
C LEU A 64 14.57 32.48 17.04
N ILE A 65 15.47 33.38 16.62
CA ILE A 65 15.12 34.79 16.41
C ILE A 65 14.11 34.94 15.29
N ARG A 66 14.27 34.21 14.18
CA ARG A 66 13.27 34.19 13.10
C ARG A 66 11.88 33.81 13.64
N ARG A 67 11.77 32.76 14.45
CA ARG A 67 10.49 32.32 15.06
C ARG A 67 9.93 33.35 16.04
N LEU A 68 10.79 33.93 16.88
CA LEU A 68 10.40 34.95 17.84
C LEU A 68 9.88 36.23 17.17
N ILE A 69 10.53 36.68 16.08
CA ILE A 69 10.05 37.82 15.29
C ILE A 69 8.65 37.51 14.73
N ILE A 70 8.48 36.35 14.09
CA ILE A 70 7.19 35.95 13.50
C ILE A 70 6.09 35.83 14.56
N ALA A 71 6.40 35.26 15.73
CA ALA A 71 5.45 35.15 16.84
C ALA A 71 5.03 36.51 17.41
N SER A 72 5.90 37.52 17.32
CA SER A 72 5.72 38.82 18.00
C SER A 72 5.08 39.90 17.14
N CYS A 73 5.10 39.74 15.81
CA CYS A 73 4.49 40.70 14.89
C CYS A 73 3.00 40.37 14.70
N SER A 74 2.18 41.41 14.57
CA SER A 74 0.76 41.27 14.20
C SER A 74 0.58 41.15 12.69
N ASP A 75 1.49 41.71 11.90
CA ASP A 75 1.64 41.49 10.47
C ASP A 75 2.57 40.31 10.16
N LEU A 76 2.54 39.82 8.92
CA LEU A 76 3.53 38.85 8.41
C LEU A 76 4.80 39.61 7.97
N PRO A 77 5.88 39.61 8.77
CA PRO A 77 7.09 40.36 8.45
C PRO A 77 7.83 39.77 7.24
N VAL A 78 8.44 40.62 6.43
CA VAL A 78 9.37 40.19 5.37
C VAL A 78 10.72 39.94 6.02
N ILE A 79 11.04 38.66 6.25
CA ILE A 79 12.26 38.24 6.96
C ILE A 79 13.21 37.49 6.01
N THR A 80 14.47 37.90 6.01
CA THR A 80 15.59 37.19 5.42
C THR A 80 16.61 36.87 6.52
N ILE A 81 16.40 35.76 7.22
CA ILE A 81 17.34 35.23 8.24
C ILE A 81 17.66 33.79 7.84
N PRO A 82 18.85 33.49 7.26
CA PRO A 82 19.29 32.13 7.03
C PRO A 82 19.44 31.37 8.37
N ALA A 83 19.05 30.10 8.37
CA ALA A 83 19.13 29.19 9.52
C ALA A 83 19.80 27.87 9.11
N GLY A 84 20.20 27.05 10.09
CA GLY A 84 20.86 25.75 9.84
C GLY A 84 22.24 25.89 9.18
N ASP A 85 22.52 25.08 8.16
CA ASP A 85 23.83 25.05 7.47
C ASP A 85 24.08 26.27 6.56
N SER A 86 23.07 27.12 6.35
CA SER A 86 23.14 28.29 5.45
C SER A 86 23.66 29.57 6.12
N VAL A 87 24.14 29.50 7.37
CA VAL A 87 24.62 30.67 8.15
C VAL A 87 25.92 31.26 7.58
N TYR A 88 26.61 30.58 6.67
CA TYR A 88 27.90 31.03 6.11
C TYR A 88 27.80 31.96 4.88
N LYS A 89 26.66 32.61 4.62
CA LYS A 89 26.54 33.56 3.50
C LYS A 89 27.19 34.91 3.86
N PRO A 90 28.10 35.46 3.03
CA PRO A 90 28.67 36.78 3.28
C PRO A 90 27.59 37.87 3.16
N GLY A 91 27.40 38.65 4.22
CA GLY A 91 26.35 39.68 4.29
C GLY A 91 25.91 39.92 5.72
N VAL A 92 24.81 40.66 5.90
CA VAL A 92 24.14 40.81 7.22
C VAL A 92 23.58 39.46 7.63
N ASP A 93 23.67 39.10 8.91
CA ASP A 93 23.14 37.81 9.37
C ASP A 93 21.62 37.71 9.23
N GLY A 94 20.92 38.84 9.25
CA GLY A 94 19.48 38.90 9.09
C GLY A 94 18.93 40.26 8.64
N LYS A 95 17.84 40.27 7.89
CA LYS A 95 17.04 41.47 7.59
C LYS A 95 15.58 41.20 7.90
N CYS A 96 14.90 42.13 8.57
CA CYS A 96 13.47 42.07 8.81
C CYS A 96 12.81 43.40 8.44
N GLU A 97 11.64 43.35 7.81
CA GLU A 97 10.80 44.51 7.52
C GLU A 97 9.36 44.23 7.97
N THR A 98 8.85 45.05 8.87
CA THR A 98 7.49 44.97 9.43
C THR A 98 6.88 46.38 9.50
N ILE A 99 5.57 46.47 9.25
CA ILE A 99 4.83 47.73 9.27
C ILE A 99 4.47 48.11 10.71
N ALA A 100 3.96 47.14 11.48
CA ALA A 100 3.48 47.38 12.85
C ALA A 100 4.63 47.37 13.87
N GLY A 101 5.66 46.56 13.63
CA GLY A 101 6.64 46.21 14.66
C GLY A 101 6.05 45.32 15.75
N GLY A 102 6.79 45.16 16.84
CA GLY A 102 6.39 44.47 18.05
C GLY A 102 7.23 44.94 19.23
N ILE A 103 6.96 44.44 20.43
CA ILE A 103 7.68 44.88 21.64
C ILE A 103 9.20 44.67 21.51
N TYR A 104 9.61 43.60 20.83
CA TYR A 104 11.01 43.25 20.57
C TYR A 104 11.43 43.41 19.10
N VAL A 105 10.55 43.94 18.25
CA VAL A 105 10.79 44.04 16.81
C VAL A 105 10.56 45.48 16.37
N PRO A 106 11.60 46.22 15.95
CA PRO A 106 11.43 47.61 15.53
C PRO A 106 10.59 47.73 14.26
N ALA A 107 9.69 48.71 14.21
CA ALA A 107 8.91 49.01 13.01
C ALA A 107 9.79 49.60 11.88
N GLY A 108 9.54 49.16 10.66
CA GLY A 108 10.34 49.45 9.47
C GLY A 108 11.43 48.41 9.20
N ILE A 109 12.50 48.84 8.52
CA ILE A 109 13.62 47.95 8.17
C ILE A 109 14.53 47.78 9.39
N SER A 110 14.93 46.54 9.67
CA SER A 110 15.93 46.22 10.69
C SER A 110 16.96 45.21 10.17
N TYR A 111 18.21 45.44 10.57
CA TYR A 111 19.35 44.57 10.26
C TYR A 111 19.79 43.88 11.54
N TRP A 112 19.90 42.56 11.49
CA TRP A 112 20.12 41.69 12.64
C TRP A 112 21.48 41.02 12.53
N GLU A 113 22.27 41.05 13.61
CA GLU A 113 23.53 40.33 13.75
C GLU A 113 23.45 39.41 14.98
N PHE A 114 24.05 38.22 14.89
CA PHE A 114 23.97 37.19 15.94
C PHE A 114 25.36 36.81 16.46
N GLY A 115 25.59 37.01 17.75
CA GLY A 115 26.91 36.73 18.37
C GLY A 115 26.84 35.78 19.56
N ARG A 116 27.46 34.61 19.45
CA ARG A 116 27.61 33.64 20.56
C ARG A 116 28.95 33.71 21.32
N SER A 117 29.86 34.56 20.85
CA SER A 117 31.22 34.70 21.41
C SER A 117 31.16 34.96 22.91
N SER A 118 32.04 34.31 23.68
CA SER A 118 32.24 34.65 25.09
C SER A 118 32.77 36.08 25.25
N ASN A 119 33.49 36.60 24.24
CA ASN A 119 33.83 38.01 24.11
C ASN A 119 32.80 38.76 23.26
N TYR A 120 31.56 38.81 23.75
CA TYR A 120 30.44 39.45 23.06
C TYR A 120 30.68 40.95 22.81
N ARG A 121 31.36 41.66 23.72
CA ARG A 121 31.67 43.10 23.57
C ARG A 121 32.51 43.40 22.32
N ALA A 122 33.57 42.62 22.09
CA ALA A 122 34.42 42.78 20.90
C ALA A 122 33.63 42.45 19.63
N LYS A 123 32.83 41.37 19.67
CA LYS A 123 32.04 40.91 18.53
C LYS A 123 30.99 41.94 18.09
N ILE A 124 30.27 42.53 19.04
CA ILE A 124 29.27 43.57 18.77
C ILE A 124 29.89 44.78 18.09
N LYS A 125 31.04 45.24 18.61
CA LYS A 125 31.75 46.37 18.03
C LYS A 125 32.16 46.07 16.58
N GLU A 126 32.76 44.90 16.36
CA GLU A 126 33.18 44.46 15.02
C GLU A 126 32.01 44.43 14.03
N ASP A 127 30.90 43.80 14.41
CA ASP A 127 29.72 43.68 13.53
C ASP A 127 29.07 45.05 13.31
N PHE A 128 28.94 45.87 14.35
CA PHE A 128 28.39 47.22 14.24
C PHE A 128 29.22 48.12 13.31
N ASP A 129 30.55 48.16 13.50
CA ASP A 129 31.47 48.98 12.69
C ASP A 129 31.40 48.53 11.22
N LYS A 130 31.38 47.21 10.98
CA LYS A 130 31.24 46.61 9.65
C LYS A 130 29.93 47.01 8.98
N ARG A 131 28.77 46.84 9.63
CA ARG A 131 27.47 47.19 9.03
C ARG A 131 27.29 48.69 8.84
N THR A 132 27.85 49.49 9.73
CA THR A 132 27.80 50.95 9.61
C THR A 132 28.60 51.44 8.39
N ALA A 133 29.67 50.73 8.01
CA ALA A 133 30.44 51.00 6.80
C ALA A 133 29.77 50.45 5.52
N GLU A 134 29.16 49.26 5.58
CA GLU A 134 28.52 48.60 4.43
C GLU A 134 27.19 49.25 4.01
N ILE A 135 26.41 49.78 4.96
CA ILE A 135 25.03 50.24 4.69
C ILE A 135 25.00 51.75 4.37
N PRO A 136 24.40 52.18 3.24
CA PRO A 136 24.34 53.58 2.83
C PRO A 136 23.68 54.50 3.86
N ALA A 137 24.17 55.74 3.99
CA ALA A 137 23.70 56.70 4.98
C ALA A 137 22.19 57.01 4.90
N VAL A 138 21.61 57.02 3.69
CA VAL A 138 20.15 57.24 3.50
C VAL A 138 19.35 56.08 4.08
N GLN A 139 19.85 54.85 3.96
CA GLN A 139 19.19 53.65 4.47
C GLN A 139 19.31 53.55 5.98
N LYS A 140 20.50 53.84 6.55
CA LYS A 140 20.72 53.86 8.01
C LYS A 140 19.72 54.74 8.75
N LYS A 141 19.38 55.92 8.20
CA LYS A 141 18.43 56.86 8.82
C LYS A 141 17.00 56.31 8.98
N VAL A 142 16.62 55.32 8.17
CA VAL A 142 15.27 54.73 8.18
C VAL A 142 15.25 53.30 8.71
N SER A 143 16.42 52.72 9.04
CA SER A 143 16.55 51.35 9.52
C SER A 143 17.17 51.26 10.92
N SER A 144 16.86 50.20 11.65
CA SER A 144 17.45 49.92 12.96
C SER A 144 18.53 48.83 12.88
N PHE A 145 19.60 48.96 13.66
CA PHE A 145 20.57 47.89 13.89
C PHE A 145 20.19 47.11 15.14
N VAL A 146 20.13 45.79 15.05
CA VAL A 146 19.79 44.89 16.16
C VAL A 146 20.88 43.85 16.32
N PHE A 147 21.42 43.73 17.53
CA PHE A 147 22.36 42.67 17.86
C PHE A 147 21.76 41.74 18.90
N VAL A 148 21.92 40.43 18.70
CA VAL A 148 21.42 39.42 19.65
C VAL A 148 22.55 38.52 20.12
N THR A 149 22.61 38.32 21.44
CA THR A 149 23.54 37.37 22.06
C THR A 149 22.87 36.49 23.12
N PRO A 150 23.17 35.18 23.14
CA PRO A 150 22.77 34.29 24.25
C PRO A 150 23.67 34.46 25.49
N ARG A 151 24.58 35.45 25.51
CA ARG A 151 25.41 35.79 26.67
C ARG A 151 24.70 36.83 27.53
N ARG A 152 24.93 36.81 28.85
CA ARG A 152 24.47 37.88 29.74
C ARG A 152 25.38 39.09 29.64
N TRP A 153 24.81 40.28 29.54
CA TRP A 153 25.54 41.52 29.63
C TRP A 153 25.76 41.90 31.09
N SER A 154 26.99 41.80 31.58
CA SER A 154 27.30 42.19 32.96
C SER A 154 27.50 43.71 33.07
N GLY A 155 26.55 44.40 33.71
CA GLY A 155 26.61 45.82 34.05
C GLY A 155 25.63 46.71 33.27
N GLU A 156 24.34 46.65 33.60
CA GLU A 156 23.24 47.35 32.89
C GLU A 156 23.42 48.88 32.68
N PRO A 157 24.23 49.65 33.43
CA PRO A 157 24.56 51.01 33.01
C PRO A 157 25.48 51.09 31.77
N GLU A 158 26.37 50.12 31.56
CA GLU A 158 27.37 50.15 30.49
C GLU A 158 26.79 49.81 29.11
N ARG A 159 25.79 48.92 29.04
CA ARG A 159 25.10 48.58 27.78
C ARG A 159 24.38 49.79 27.22
N ASP A 160 23.61 50.45 28.08
CA ASP A 160 22.76 51.57 27.70
C ASP A 160 23.61 52.80 27.34
N LEU A 161 24.72 53.02 28.05
CA LEU A 161 25.72 54.02 27.68
C LEU A 161 26.35 53.72 26.32
N TRP A 162 26.74 52.47 26.05
CA TRP A 162 27.30 52.08 24.75
C TRP A 162 26.31 52.31 23.60
N VAL A 163 25.04 51.95 23.79
CA VAL A 163 23.98 52.19 22.79
C VAL A 163 23.78 53.69 22.56
N ALA A 164 23.73 54.50 23.62
CA ALA A 164 23.56 55.94 23.53
C ALA A 164 24.73 56.61 22.78
N ASP A 165 25.97 56.28 23.13
CA ASP A 165 27.18 56.79 22.48
C ASP A 165 27.18 56.44 20.98
N ARG A 166 26.91 55.18 20.64
CA ARG A 166 26.91 54.73 19.23
C ARG A 166 25.75 55.32 18.43
N LYS A 167 24.59 55.54 19.03
CA LYS A 167 23.44 56.13 18.35
C LYS A 167 23.72 57.60 17.98
N ALA A 168 24.45 58.34 18.81
CA ALA A 168 24.85 59.72 18.52
C ALA A 168 25.82 59.82 17.33
N GLU A 169 26.67 58.81 17.11
CA GLU A 169 27.79 58.88 16.16
C GLU A 169 27.53 58.22 14.79
N SER A 170 26.54 57.33 14.68
CA SER A 170 26.47 56.36 13.56
C SER A 170 25.44 56.63 12.46
N GLY A 171 24.41 57.45 12.76
CA GLY A 171 23.35 57.82 11.82
C GLY A 171 22.26 56.76 11.59
N TRP A 172 22.20 55.73 12.43
CA TRP A 172 21.12 54.74 12.46
C TRP A 172 19.83 55.32 13.06
N LYS A 173 18.66 54.84 12.62
CA LYS A 173 17.36 55.19 13.25
C LYS A 173 17.33 54.76 14.71
N ASP A 174 17.76 53.52 14.96
CA ASP A 174 17.84 52.94 16.29
C ASP A 174 18.93 51.87 16.38
N ILE A 175 19.40 51.61 17.60
CA ILE A 175 20.38 50.57 17.92
C ILE A 175 19.83 49.78 19.11
N ILE A 176 19.63 48.48 18.93
CA ILE A 176 19.01 47.60 19.93
C ILE A 176 19.93 46.41 20.20
N ILE A 177 20.11 46.06 21.46
CA ILE A 177 20.89 44.87 21.86
C ILE A 177 20.00 44.00 22.73
N TYR A 178 19.85 42.72 22.34
CA TYR A 178 19.19 41.70 23.14
C TYR A 178 20.21 40.71 23.68
N ASP A 179 20.21 40.53 24.99
CA ASP A 179 21.08 39.59 25.68
C ASP A 179 20.30 38.35 26.18
N ALA A 180 20.95 37.47 26.95
CA ALA A 180 20.32 36.26 27.46
C ALA A 180 19.08 36.52 28.35
N ASP A 181 19.06 37.60 29.13
CA ASP A 181 17.96 37.95 30.03
C ASP A 181 16.79 38.57 29.23
N ASP A 182 17.10 39.36 28.19
CA ASP A 182 16.11 39.83 27.22
C ASP A 182 15.47 38.66 26.46
N LEU A 183 16.27 37.67 26.03
CA LEU A 183 15.79 36.47 25.34
C LEU A 183 14.92 35.58 26.22
N GLU A 184 15.27 35.41 27.51
CA GLU A 184 14.38 34.72 28.48
C GLU A 184 13.02 35.41 28.54
N THR A 185 13.02 36.75 28.65
CA THR A 185 11.79 37.53 28.74
C THR A 185 10.98 37.48 27.44
N TRP A 186 11.66 37.45 26.29
CA TRP A 186 11.01 37.29 24.99
C TRP A 186 10.37 35.91 24.84
N LEU A 187 11.12 34.84 25.14
CA LEU A 187 10.62 33.46 25.15
C LEU A 187 9.43 33.29 26.09
N GLY A 188 9.45 33.95 27.25
CA GLY A 188 8.34 33.96 28.19
C GLY A 188 7.04 34.57 27.64
N ARG A 189 7.09 35.34 26.55
CA ARG A 189 5.88 35.82 25.83
C ARG A 189 5.49 34.94 24.65
N CYS A 190 6.43 34.19 24.09
CA CYS A 190 6.24 33.34 22.91
C CYS A 190 6.35 31.86 23.29
N VAL A 191 5.40 31.37 24.10
CA VAL A 191 5.43 30.00 24.65
C VAL A 191 5.64 28.91 23.59
N PRO A 192 4.95 28.90 22.43
CA PRO A 192 5.19 27.87 21.40
C PRO A 192 6.65 27.81 20.93
N VAL A 193 7.31 28.97 20.81
CA VAL A 193 8.73 29.06 20.45
C VAL A 193 9.62 28.61 21.59
N ALA A 194 9.25 28.90 22.84
CA ALA A 194 9.97 28.40 24.02
C ALA A 194 9.90 26.87 24.13
N ILE A 195 8.75 26.25 23.87
CA ILE A 195 8.59 24.79 23.87
C ILE A 195 9.38 24.16 22.73
N TRP A 196 9.31 24.73 21.52
CA TRP A 196 10.12 24.32 20.37
C TRP A 196 11.63 24.34 20.69
N LEU A 197 12.10 25.42 21.34
CA LEU A 197 13.49 25.53 21.74
C LEU A 197 13.82 24.51 22.83
N ALA A 198 12.97 24.33 23.83
CA ALA A 198 13.18 23.41 24.95
C ALA A 198 13.43 21.97 24.45
N ALA A 199 12.66 21.50 23.46
CA ALA A 199 12.87 20.19 22.84
C ALA A 199 14.29 20.05 22.23
N ARG A 200 14.77 21.09 21.53
CA ARG A 200 16.14 21.14 20.95
C ARG A 200 17.23 21.28 22.00
N LEU A 201 16.89 21.84 23.16
CA LEU A 201 17.77 21.90 24.32
C LEU A 201 17.71 20.64 25.19
N GLU A 202 16.96 19.61 24.78
CA GLU A 202 16.70 18.38 25.54
C GLU A 202 16.09 18.65 26.93
N ILE A 203 15.32 19.73 27.04
CA ILE A 203 14.60 20.12 28.25
C ILE A 203 13.18 19.53 28.17
N PHE A 204 12.82 18.72 29.16
CA PHE A 204 11.50 18.11 29.24
C PHE A 204 10.41 19.15 29.51
N THR A 205 9.39 19.18 28.65
CA THR A 205 8.20 20.04 28.76
C THR A 205 6.98 19.18 29.05
N ALA A 206 6.69 18.96 30.33
CA ALA A 206 5.54 18.14 30.72
C ALA A 206 4.22 18.74 30.18
N ASN A 207 3.40 17.91 29.52
CA ASN A 207 2.07 18.25 28.98
C ASN A 207 2.02 19.27 27.82
N TYR A 208 3.18 19.68 27.29
CA TYR A 208 3.31 20.67 26.23
C TYR A 208 4.23 20.16 25.12
N GLU A 209 3.82 20.31 23.88
CA GLU A 209 4.63 20.00 22.69
C GLU A 209 4.42 21.08 21.62
N SER A 210 5.44 21.42 20.83
CA SER A 210 5.25 22.35 19.72
C SER A 210 4.44 21.66 18.61
N ALA A 211 3.56 22.38 17.92
CA ALA A 211 2.78 21.78 16.83
C ALA A 211 3.67 21.24 15.70
N GLN A 212 4.86 21.80 15.51
CA GLN A 212 5.84 21.30 14.54
C GLN A 212 6.41 19.96 14.96
N ASP A 213 6.90 19.83 16.20
CA ASP A 213 7.50 18.59 16.67
C ASP A 213 6.44 17.47 16.72
N TYR A 214 5.19 17.80 17.09
CA TYR A 214 4.06 16.86 16.99
C TYR A 214 3.83 16.38 15.55
N TRP A 215 3.78 17.31 14.58
CA TRP A 215 3.59 16.96 13.16
C TRP A 215 4.70 16.05 12.65
N GLU A 216 5.96 16.40 12.89
CA GLU A 216 7.13 15.62 12.48
C GLU A 216 7.08 14.21 13.09
N ARG A 217 6.81 14.10 14.39
CA ARG A 217 6.70 12.82 15.10
C ARG A 217 5.53 11.96 14.61
N MET A 218 4.39 12.57 14.31
CA MET A 218 3.15 11.86 13.96
C MET A 218 2.97 11.59 12.47
N THR A 219 3.87 12.08 11.61
CA THR A 219 3.85 11.86 10.15
C THR A 219 5.07 11.10 9.62
N HIS A 220 6.02 10.76 10.48
CA HIS A 220 7.16 9.92 10.15
C HIS A 220 6.91 8.47 10.58
N TRP A 221 6.47 7.61 9.65
CA TRP A 221 6.05 6.24 9.91
C TRP A 221 7.02 5.24 9.29
N ALA A 222 7.99 4.77 10.09
CA ALA A 222 9.07 3.90 9.59
C ALA A 222 9.74 4.51 8.35
N ASP A 223 9.61 3.88 7.18
CA ASP A 223 10.23 4.33 5.93
C ASP A 223 9.35 5.33 5.14
N HIS A 224 8.17 5.70 5.67
CA HIS A 224 7.20 6.56 4.98
C HIS A 224 7.06 7.93 5.65
N GLN A 225 7.18 9.00 4.84
CA GLN A 225 6.89 10.36 5.25
C GLN A 225 5.50 10.77 4.74
N ILE A 226 4.57 11.01 5.66
CA ILE A 226 3.19 11.42 5.33
C ILE A 226 3.14 12.92 5.05
N SER A 227 2.61 13.30 3.90
CA SER A 227 2.48 14.68 3.47
C SER A 227 1.21 15.33 4.00
N ALA A 228 1.16 16.67 4.02
CA ALA A 228 -0.07 17.40 4.32
C ALA A 228 -1.19 17.05 3.32
N GLN A 229 -0.85 16.88 2.03
CA GLN A 229 -1.82 16.51 0.99
C GLN A 229 -2.44 15.13 1.25
N PHE A 230 -1.65 14.16 1.75
CA PHE A 230 -2.18 12.84 2.11
C PHE A 230 -3.28 12.94 3.17
N VAL A 231 -3.07 13.74 4.23
CA VAL A 231 -4.04 13.90 5.33
C VAL A 231 -5.31 14.62 4.87
N LEU A 232 -5.19 15.54 3.91
CA LEU A 232 -6.26 16.39 3.41
C LEU A 232 -7.08 15.77 2.27
N ALA A 233 -6.67 14.63 1.73
CA ALA A 233 -7.27 14.01 0.56
C ALA A 233 -8.80 13.88 0.67
N ALA A 234 -9.53 14.41 -0.32
CA ALA A 234 -11.00 14.41 -0.42
C ALA A 234 -11.74 15.13 0.74
N ARG A 235 -11.10 16.13 1.36
CA ARG A 235 -11.61 16.87 2.54
C ARG A 235 -11.45 18.39 2.40
N GLU A 236 -11.51 18.90 1.18
CA GLU A 236 -11.25 20.31 0.84
C GLU A 236 -12.21 21.28 1.56
N ASN A 237 -13.48 20.88 1.75
CA ASN A 237 -14.45 21.70 2.48
C ASN A 237 -14.08 21.85 3.96
N GLN A 238 -13.61 20.77 4.59
CA GLN A 238 -13.16 20.79 5.98
C GLN A 238 -11.86 21.58 6.12
N GLN A 239 -10.94 21.49 5.16
CA GLN A 239 -9.74 22.31 5.12
C GLN A 239 -10.10 23.80 5.09
N GLN A 240 -11.03 24.21 4.22
CA GLN A 240 -11.49 25.59 4.14
C GLN A 240 -12.10 26.08 5.47
N ALA A 241 -12.81 25.22 6.21
CA ALA A 241 -13.33 25.58 7.52
C ALA A 241 -12.23 25.84 8.55
N ILE A 242 -11.15 25.04 8.55
CA ILE A 242 -9.96 25.28 9.40
C ILE A 242 -9.27 26.59 9.03
N LEU A 243 -9.09 26.85 7.73
CA LEU A 243 -8.48 28.11 7.27
C LEU A 243 -9.32 29.33 7.66
N LYS A 244 -10.65 29.24 7.53
CA LYS A 244 -11.57 30.30 8.00
C LYS A 244 -11.45 30.52 9.51
N PHE A 245 -11.36 29.44 10.29
CA PHE A 245 -11.16 29.53 11.74
C PHE A 245 -9.80 30.15 12.10
N TYR A 246 -8.74 29.79 11.38
CA TYR A 246 -7.41 30.36 11.56
C TYR A 246 -7.37 31.87 11.26
N ASP A 247 -8.13 32.33 10.26
CA ASP A 247 -8.21 33.75 9.90
C ASP A 247 -9.20 34.55 10.80
N GLN A 248 -9.90 33.92 11.75
CA GLN A 248 -10.72 34.62 12.78
C GLN A 248 -9.83 35.22 13.89
N GLU A 249 -10.40 36.10 14.72
CA GLU A 249 -9.66 36.73 15.84
C GLU A 249 -9.31 35.73 16.96
N ASN A 250 -10.27 34.90 17.37
CA ASN A 250 -10.13 33.84 18.37
C ASN A 250 -11.38 32.94 18.33
N GLY A 251 -11.35 31.81 19.04
CA GLY A 251 -12.53 30.96 19.16
C GLY A 251 -12.23 29.54 19.62
N LEU A 252 -13.30 28.75 19.74
CA LEU A 252 -13.25 27.32 20.03
C LEU A 252 -13.78 26.55 18.82
N LEU A 253 -13.01 25.56 18.35
CA LEU A 253 -13.42 24.67 17.27
C LEU A 253 -13.28 23.21 17.70
N GLU A 254 -14.41 22.52 17.83
CA GLU A 254 -14.41 21.07 18.05
C GLU A 254 -14.37 20.33 16.71
N ILE A 255 -13.45 19.38 16.59
CA ILE A 255 -13.28 18.54 15.40
C ILE A 255 -13.62 17.10 15.77
N GLN A 256 -14.73 16.62 15.23
CA GLN A 256 -15.09 15.21 15.35
C GLN A 256 -14.35 14.38 14.30
N ALA A 257 -13.61 13.36 14.74
CA ALA A 257 -12.77 12.52 13.88
C ALA A 257 -12.74 11.07 14.35
N THR A 258 -12.20 10.17 13.52
CA THR A 258 -12.07 8.76 13.89
C THR A 258 -11.01 8.54 14.99
N SER A 259 -9.99 9.40 15.07
CA SER A 259 -8.97 9.38 16.12
C SER A 259 -8.50 10.79 16.47
N ARG A 260 -7.91 10.96 17.66
CA ARG A 260 -7.27 12.23 18.07
C ARG A 260 -6.13 12.61 17.13
N GLN A 261 -5.29 11.64 16.77
CA GLN A 261 -4.22 11.81 15.79
C GLN A 261 -4.74 12.40 14.49
N GLU A 262 -5.85 11.87 13.95
CA GLU A 262 -6.43 12.36 12.71
C GLU A 262 -6.88 13.82 12.83
N ALA A 263 -7.61 14.20 13.88
CA ALA A 263 -8.06 15.57 14.09
C ALA A 263 -6.90 16.57 14.19
N ILE A 264 -5.86 16.22 14.96
CA ILE A 264 -4.69 17.09 15.19
C ILE A 264 -3.86 17.21 13.91
N CYS A 265 -3.53 16.09 13.26
CA CYS A 265 -2.80 16.09 12.00
C CYS A 265 -3.57 16.83 10.91
N PHE A 266 -4.90 16.67 10.83
CA PHE A 266 -5.73 17.38 9.87
C PHE A 266 -5.71 18.89 10.08
N THR A 267 -5.76 19.34 11.34
CA THR A 267 -5.67 20.76 11.71
C THR A 267 -4.35 21.36 11.25
N ILE A 268 -3.24 20.70 11.58
CA ILE A 268 -1.90 21.15 11.20
C ILE A 268 -1.76 21.14 9.67
N ALA A 269 -2.08 20.01 9.02
CA ALA A 269 -1.99 19.86 7.57
C ALA A 269 -2.78 20.94 6.82
N SER A 270 -3.95 21.33 7.33
CA SER A 270 -4.82 22.34 6.70
C SER A 270 -4.13 23.68 6.54
N VAL A 271 -3.32 24.09 7.53
CA VAL A 271 -2.57 25.35 7.50
C VAL A 271 -1.27 25.20 6.71
N LEU A 272 -0.60 24.05 6.82
CA LEU A 272 0.65 23.77 6.10
C LEU A 272 0.49 23.73 4.58
N ALA A 273 -0.60 23.17 4.09
CA ALA A 273 -0.83 23.00 2.65
C ALA A 273 -1.19 24.30 1.92
N ASN A 274 -1.38 25.42 2.63
CA ASN A 274 -1.85 26.67 2.04
C ASN A 274 -0.73 27.57 1.51
N ASP A 275 0.10 28.12 2.41
CA ASP A 275 1.20 29.01 2.06
C ASP A 275 2.37 28.86 3.07
N ALA A 276 3.60 28.94 2.58
CA ALA A 276 4.80 28.75 3.41
C ALA A 276 4.94 29.81 4.52
N GLY A 277 4.53 31.05 4.26
CA GLY A 277 4.48 32.12 5.26
C GLY A 277 3.43 31.85 6.33
N LYS A 278 2.22 31.42 5.94
CA LYS A 278 1.18 31.00 6.90
C LYS A 278 1.62 29.81 7.75
N ALA A 279 2.32 28.83 7.18
CA ALA A 279 2.86 27.69 7.90
C ALA A 279 3.88 28.10 8.98
N LEU A 280 4.81 29.00 8.64
CA LEU A 280 5.79 29.53 9.61
C LEU A 280 5.12 30.31 10.74
N HIS A 281 4.13 31.15 10.40
CA HIS A 281 3.36 31.90 11.39
C HIS A 281 2.55 31.00 12.31
N PHE A 282 1.93 29.96 11.75
CA PHE A 282 1.21 28.95 12.52
C PHE A 282 2.13 28.26 13.52
N PHE A 283 3.25 27.70 13.09
CA PHE A 283 4.17 27.00 14.00
C PHE A 283 4.82 27.91 15.05
N ALA A 284 4.95 29.21 14.77
CA ALA A 284 5.44 30.18 15.75
C ALA A 284 4.42 30.47 16.87
N LYS A 285 3.12 30.21 16.63
CA LYS A 285 2.02 30.48 17.56
C LYS A 285 1.26 29.23 18.02
N ALA A 286 1.56 28.05 17.46
CA ALA A 286 0.80 26.83 17.69
C ALA A 286 1.46 25.86 18.69
N ILE A 287 0.67 25.38 19.65
CA ILE A 287 1.10 24.48 20.72
C ILE A 287 0.10 23.34 20.93
N ILE A 288 0.59 22.14 21.24
CA ILE A 288 -0.20 21.00 21.69
C ILE A 288 -0.20 20.99 23.22
N VAL A 289 -1.39 20.82 23.81
CA VAL A 289 -1.59 20.78 25.26
C VAL A 289 -2.34 19.50 25.62
N GLU A 290 -1.85 18.74 26.60
CA GLU A 290 -2.39 17.40 26.91
C GLU A 290 -3.35 17.37 28.12
N THR A 291 -3.31 18.36 29.00
CA THR A 291 -4.10 18.35 30.25
C THR A 291 -4.91 19.63 30.46
N GLU A 292 -6.05 19.49 31.13
CA GLU A 292 -6.93 20.63 31.44
C GLU A 292 -6.22 21.68 32.33
N MET A 293 -5.36 21.23 33.26
CA MET A 293 -4.56 22.13 34.10
C MET A 293 -3.58 22.95 33.26
N ALA A 294 -2.87 22.29 32.34
CA ALA A 294 -1.96 22.96 31.41
C ALA A 294 -2.70 23.95 30.51
N LEU A 295 -3.89 23.58 30.02
CA LEU A 295 -4.72 24.47 29.22
C LEU A 295 -5.16 25.72 30.00
N LYS A 296 -5.58 25.56 31.26
CA LYS A 296 -5.92 26.68 32.15
C LYS A 296 -4.72 27.57 32.42
N GLU A 297 -3.54 26.99 32.66
CA GLU A 297 -2.31 27.74 32.93
C GLU A 297 -1.93 28.61 31.73
N VAL A 298 -1.90 28.01 30.54
CA VAL A 298 -1.57 28.66 29.26
C VAL A 298 -2.55 29.78 28.91
N THR A 299 -3.85 29.51 29.00
CA THR A 299 -4.90 30.48 28.62
C THR A 299 -5.05 31.62 29.61
N ALA A 300 -4.64 31.45 30.88
CA ALA A 300 -4.66 32.51 31.88
C ALA A 300 -3.50 33.52 31.74
N GLN A 301 -2.39 33.11 31.13
CA GLN A 301 -1.15 33.91 31.07
C GLN A 301 -0.86 34.49 29.67
N HIS A 302 -1.45 33.92 28.62
CA HIS A 302 -1.12 34.26 27.23
C HIS A 302 -2.36 34.34 26.34
N GLU A 303 -2.25 35.19 25.32
CA GLU A 303 -3.30 35.49 24.34
C GLU A 303 -2.75 35.38 22.91
N GLY A 304 -3.63 35.21 21.93
CA GLY A 304 -3.27 35.17 20.50
C GLY A 304 -2.53 33.90 20.06
N MET A 305 -2.62 32.81 20.83
CA MET A 305 -2.03 31.51 20.49
C MET A 305 -3.02 30.60 19.77
N PHE A 306 -2.48 29.62 19.04
CA PHE A 306 -3.24 28.53 18.44
C PHE A 306 -3.01 27.24 19.24
N ILE A 307 -3.92 26.92 20.14
CA ILE A 307 -3.80 25.80 21.05
C ILE A 307 -4.57 24.61 20.48
N ILE A 308 -3.90 23.48 20.32
CA ILE A 308 -4.55 22.20 20.02
C ILE A 308 -4.57 21.39 21.31
N PHE A 309 -5.75 21.20 21.87
CA PHE A 309 -5.93 20.49 23.12
C PHE A 309 -6.14 19.00 22.85
N ASP A 310 -5.10 18.19 23.01
CA ASP A 310 -5.14 16.74 22.83
C ASP A 310 -5.75 16.05 24.06
N CYS A 311 -7.03 16.33 24.33
CA CYS A 311 -7.75 15.70 25.42
C CYS A 311 -8.10 14.25 25.07
N GLY A 312 -7.78 13.32 25.98
CA GLY A 312 -8.11 11.90 25.85
C GLY A 312 -9.60 11.56 25.96
N ASP A 313 -10.47 12.56 26.16
CA ASP A 313 -11.91 12.40 26.37
C ASP A 313 -12.74 13.58 25.82
N ASP A 314 -14.06 13.44 25.87
CA ASP A 314 -15.04 14.39 25.32
C ASP A 314 -15.48 15.45 26.33
N ARG A 315 -14.59 15.85 27.25
CA ARG A 315 -14.97 16.81 28.29
C ARG A 315 -15.32 18.18 27.68
N PRO A 316 -16.37 18.84 28.18
CA PRO A 316 -16.76 20.16 27.69
C PRO A 316 -15.69 21.21 28.00
N VAL A 317 -15.08 21.76 26.95
CA VAL A 317 -14.02 22.78 27.06
C VAL A 317 -14.60 24.21 27.07
N HIS A 318 -15.88 24.37 26.71
CA HIS A 318 -16.57 25.67 26.61
C HIS A 318 -16.68 26.45 27.95
N GLN A 319 -16.41 25.80 29.08
CA GLN A 319 -16.42 26.44 30.40
C GLN A 319 -15.10 27.17 30.73
N LEU A 320 -14.06 26.98 29.92
CA LEU A 320 -12.77 27.65 30.07
C LEU A 320 -12.83 29.01 29.36
N GLN A 321 -12.33 30.07 30.00
CA GLN A 321 -12.29 31.44 29.46
C GLN A 321 -11.25 31.54 28.32
N ILE A 322 -11.57 30.95 27.17
CA ILE A 322 -10.68 30.80 26.00
C ILE A 322 -10.72 32.02 25.06
N ARG A 323 -11.45 33.08 25.43
CA ARG A 323 -11.90 34.16 24.51
C ARG A 323 -10.79 34.98 23.84
N SER A 324 -9.52 34.77 24.14
CA SER A 324 -8.38 35.47 23.55
C SER A 324 -7.45 34.55 22.74
N ASN A 325 -7.76 33.27 22.61
CA ASN A 325 -6.95 32.27 21.89
C ASN A 325 -7.80 31.47 20.90
N HIS A 326 -7.16 30.90 19.88
CA HIS A 326 -7.76 29.84 19.07
C HIS A 326 -7.54 28.50 19.78
N VAL A 327 -8.62 27.78 20.09
CA VAL A 327 -8.53 26.44 20.66
C VAL A 327 -9.21 25.44 19.75
N VAL A 328 -8.46 24.42 19.35
CA VAL A 328 -8.97 23.26 18.62
C VAL A 328 -9.03 22.06 19.55
N VAL A 329 -10.16 21.37 19.57
CA VAL A 329 -10.40 20.21 20.45
C VAL A 329 -10.86 19.02 19.59
N PRO A 330 -10.08 17.94 19.50
CA PRO A 330 -10.58 16.67 18.99
C PRO A 330 -11.72 16.16 19.88
N VAL A 331 -12.83 15.73 19.26
CA VAL A 331 -13.95 15.07 19.97
C VAL A 331 -14.35 13.77 19.29
N SER A 332 -14.87 12.82 20.05
CA SER A 332 -15.32 11.52 19.57
C SER A 332 -16.74 11.60 18.99
N PHE A 333 -17.27 10.45 18.56
CA PHE A 333 -18.65 10.35 18.08
C PHE A 333 -19.69 10.29 19.22
N LYS A 334 -19.27 10.28 20.50
CA LYS A 334 -20.19 10.35 21.66
C LYS A 334 -20.88 11.70 21.79
N VAL A 335 -20.27 12.77 21.28
CA VAL A 335 -20.78 14.14 21.40
C VAL A 335 -21.02 14.76 20.02
N LYS A 336 -21.94 15.71 19.94
CA LYS A 336 -22.14 16.49 18.71
C LYS A 336 -21.11 17.64 18.71
N PRO A 337 -20.24 17.75 17.70
CA PRO A 337 -19.25 18.82 17.66
C PRO A 337 -19.93 20.17 17.42
N SER A 338 -19.39 21.21 18.04
CA SER A 338 -19.70 22.61 17.73
C SER A 338 -19.06 23.09 16.41
N GLY A 339 -17.96 22.46 15.98
CA GLY A 339 -17.24 22.79 14.76
C GLY A 339 -17.62 21.92 13.56
N LEU A 340 -16.79 20.93 13.26
CA LEU A 340 -16.92 20.10 12.05
C LEU A 340 -16.69 18.62 12.32
N THR A 341 -17.21 17.77 11.43
CA THR A 341 -16.95 16.32 11.41
C THR A 341 -16.11 15.99 10.17
N LEU A 342 -15.03 15.23 10.37
CA LEU A 342 -14.20 14.73 9.29
C LEU A 342 -14.86 13.51 8.62
N PRO A 343 -15.10 13.54 7.29
CA PRO A 343 -15.61 12.37 6.58
C PRO A 343 -14.50 11.35 6.38
N ILE A 344 -14.86 10.06 6.30
CA ILE A 344 -13.92 9.01 5.87
C ILE A 344 -13.54 9.29 4.40
N PRO A 345 -12.25 9.24 4.02
CA PRO A 345 -11.83 9.55 2.65
C PRO A 345 -12.47 8.59 1.64
N GLN A 346 -12.72 9.07 0.44
CA GLN A 346 -13.18 8.21 -0.66
C GLN A 346 -12.09 7.18 -1.01
N THR A 347 -12.48 5.94 -1.33
CA THR A 347 -11.52 4.85 -1.59
C THR A 347 -10.55 5.22 -2.71
N ASP A 348 -11.04 5.73 -3.83
CA ASP A 348 -10.19 6.03 -5.00
C ASP A 348 -9.17 7.11 -4.66
N LYS A 349 -9.59 8.19 -3.98
CA LYS A 349 -8.68 9.25 -3.51
C LYS A 349 -7.67 8.77 -2.48
N TYR A 350 -8.05 7.86 -1.60
CA TYR A 350 -7.12 7.25 -0.66
C TYR A 350 -6.08 6.36 -1.35
N VAL A 351 -6.49 5.63 -2.40
CA VAL A 351 -5.60 4.80 -3.22
C VAL A 351 -4.63 5.65 -4.03
N GLU A 352 -5.09 6.77 -4.60
CA GLU A 352 -4.24 7.75 -5.29
C GLU A 352 -3.11 8.23 -4.37
N VAL A 353 -3.43 8.73 -3.17
CA VAL A 353 -2.39 9.26 -2.26
C VAL A 353 -1.48 8.18 -1.67
N LEU A 354 -1.95 6.93 -1.51
CA LEU A 354 -1.08 5.80 -1.19
C LEU A 354 -0.12 5.47 -2.34
N THR A 355 -0.58 5.61 -3.59
CA THR A 355 0.25 5.37 -4.77
C THR A 355 1.34 6.43 -4.92
N GLU A 356 1.03 7.68 -4.58
CA GLU A 356 2.01 8.78 -4.52
C GLU A 356 3.10 8.54 -3.47
N LEU A 357 2.83 7.76 -2.42
CA LEU A 357 3.82 7.29 -1.45
C LEU A 357 4.72 6.15 -1.97
N GLY A 358 4.59 5.76 -3.25
CA GLY A 358 5.39 4.70 -3.88
C GLY A 358 4.81 3.29 -3.70
N ILE A 359 3.58 3.15 -3.20
CA ILE A 359 2.90 1.86 -3.05
C ILE A 359 2.25 1.49 -4.38
N SER A 360 2.36 0.22 -4.81
CA SER A 360 1.70 -0.21 -6.04
C SER A 360 0.18 -0.05 -5.94
N HIS A 361 -0.48 0.32 -7.03
CA HIS A 361 -1.93 0.55 -7.06
C HIS A 361 -2.74 -0.62 -6.46
N GLN A 362 -2.33 -1.86 -6.77
CA GLN A 362 -2.96 -3.06 -6.22
C GLN A 362 -2.82 -3.16 -4.69
N ARG A 363 -1.61 -2.94 -4.16
CA ARG A 363 -1.38 -2.96 -2.72
C ARG A 363 -2.07 -1.77 -2.03
N ALA A 364 -2.10 -0.60 -2.66
CA ALA A 364 -2.81 0.58 -2.17
C ALA A 364 -4.32 0.30 -2.03
N TYR A 365 -4.94 -0.35 -3.02
CA TYR A 365 -6.35 -0.75 -2.95
C TYR A 365 -6.62 -1.76 -1.83
N SER A 366 -5.74 -2.75 -1.65
CA SER A 366 -5.85 -3.70 -0.54
C SER A 366 -5.65 -3.04 0.83
N LEU A 367 -4.64 -2.16 0.97
CA LEU A 367 -4.37 -1.40 2.19
C LEU A 367 -5.54 -0.49 2.58
N ALA A 368 -6.18 0.18 1.62
CA ALA A 368 -7.35 1.01 1.87
C ALA A 368 -8.49 0.21 2.53
N LYS A 369 -8.68 -1.05 2.12
CA LYS A 369 -9.63 -1.96 2.77
C LYS A 369 -9.13 -2.44 4.13
N GLU A 370 -7.86 -2.81 4.22
CA GLU A 370 -7.23 -3.38 5.41
C GLU A 370 -7.24 -2.40 6.61
N CYS A 371 -6.95 -1.13 6.37
CA CYS A 371 -6.93 -0.11 7.42
C CYS A 371 -8.28 0.61 7.63
N GLY A 372 -9.30 0.26 6.83
CA GLY A 372 -10.58 0.99 6.82
C GLY A 372 -10.46 2.47 6.43
N ARG A 373 -9.33 2.88 5.82
CA ARG A 373 -8.92 4.27 5.54
C ARG A 373 -8.75 5.13 6.81
N SER A 374 -8.50 4.49 7.95
CA SER A 374 -8.16 5.16 9.21
C SER A 374 -6.68 5.52 9.25
N LEU A 375 -6.37 6.78 9.57
CA LEU A 375 -5.00 7.28 9.69
C LEU A 375 -4.23 6.57 10.81
N SER A 376 -4.86 6.35 11.96
CA SER A 376 -4.24 5.68 13.13
C SER A 376 -3.96 4.21 12.86
N VAL A 377 -4.88 3.51 12.18
CA VAL A 377 -4.68 2.11 11.79
C VAL A 377 -3.58 1.99 10.75
N LEU A 378 -3.57 2.86 9.73
CA LEU A 378 -2.52 2.85 8.71
C LEU A 378 -1.14 3.09 9.33
N ASN A 379 -1.03 4.05 10.26
CA ASN A 379 0.20 4.29 11.03
C ASN A 379 0.67 3.01 11.73
N ARG A 380 -0.22 2.30 12.44
CA ARG A 380 0.14 1.03 13.11
C ARG A 380 0.60 -0.06 12.15
N ILE A 381 -0.02 -0.17 10.98
CA ILE A 381 0.38 -1.13 9.94
C ILE A 381 1.78 -0.80 9.41
N PHE A 382 2.05 0.46 9.03
CA PHE A 382 3.35 0.87 8.51
C PHE A 382 4.46 0.79 9.56
N ALA A 383 4.16 1.18 10.80
CA ALA A 383 5.10 1.07 11.92
C ALA A 383 5.25 -0.37 12.46
N LYS A 384 4.58 -1.37 11.88
CA LYS A 384 4.62 -2.79 12.28
C LYS A 384 4.28 -3.03 13.75
N ILE A 385 3.31 -2.27 14.27
CA ILE A 385 2.84 -2.33 15.66
C ILE A 385 1.30 -2.47 15.74
N PRO A 386 0.71 -3.47 15.06
CA PRO A 386 -0.74 -3.68 15.10
C PRO A 386 -1.22 -3.93 16.54
N GLY A 387 -2.46 -3.53 16.81
CA GLY A 387 -3.14 -3.72 18.09
C GLY A 387 -2.71 -2.77 19.22
N ARG A 388 -1.80 -1.82 18.99
CA ARG A 388 -1.43 -0.78 19.98
C ARG A 388 -2.46 0.33 20.05
N VAL A 389 -3.58 0.06 20.72
CA VAL A 389 -4.73 0.96 20.87
C VAL A 389 -4.81 1.57 22.27
N SER A 390 -5.36 2.78 22.39
CA SER A 390 -5.46 3.49 23.68
C SER A 390 -6.70 3.13 24.50
N TRP A 391 -7.77 2.64 23.86
CA TRP A 391 -9.06 2.36 24.52
C TRP A 391 -9.10 1.06 25.33
N HIS A 392 -8.00 0.31 25.38
CA HIS A 392 -7.92 -0.97 26.07
C HIS A 392 -8.14 -0.86 27.60
N ASN A 393 -7.79 0.27 28.20
CA ASN A 393 -7.86 0.45 29.65
C ASN A 393 -9.28 0.62 30.20
N ASP A 394 -10.19 1.16 29.38
CA ASP A 394 -11.53 1.57 29.82
C ASP A 394 -12.66 0.65 29.31
N ASN A 395 -12.32 -0.34 28.48
CA ASN A 395 -13.29 -1.20 27.81
C ASN A 395 -12.82 -2.66 27.83
N ASP A 396 -13.75 -3.61 27.84
CA ASP A 396 -13.45 -5.04 27.76
C ASP A 396 -13.33 -5.49 26.29
N PRO A 397 -12.12 -5.80 25.77
CA PRO A 397 -11.97 -6.21 24.38
C PRO A 397 -12.64 -7.56 24.07
N MET A 398 -12.92 -8.40 25.06
CA MET A 398 -13.59 -9.68 24.83
C MET A 398 -14.98 -9.49 24.20
N GLU A 399 -15.61 -8.34 24.44
CA GLU A 399 -16.87 -7.95 23.80
C GLU A 399 -16.76 -7.84 22.26
N LEU A 400 -15.56 -7.72 21.69
CA LEU A 400 -15.35 -7.59 20.25
C LEU A 400 -15.16 -8.95 19.56
N ILE A 401 -14.95 -10.04 20.29
CA ILE A 401 -14.66 -11.37 19.73
C ILE A 401 -15.74 -11.84 18.74
N PRO A 402 -17.06 -11.75 19.03
CA PRO A 402 -18.07 -12.20 18.08
C PRO A 402 -18.03 -11.44 16.75
N LEU A 403 -17.85 -10.12 16.80
CA LEU A 403 -17.78 -9.29 15.59
C LEU A 403 -16.43 -9.45 14.88
N PHE A 404 -15.34 -9.68 15.59
CA PHE A 404 -14.07 -10.07 14.97
C PHE A 404 -14.24 -11.34 14.14
N PHE A 405 -14.89 -12.34 14.71
CA PHE A 405 -15.10 -13.62 14.04
C PHE A 405 -15.94 -13.52 12.77
N VAL A 406 -17.04 -12.77 12.80
CA VAL A 406 -17.88 -12.60 11.62
C VAL A 406 -17.45 -11.47 10.70
N GLN A 407 -16.56 -10.57 11.16
CA GLN A 407 -16.08 -9.29 10.59
C GLN A 407 -17.14 -8.26 10.17
N SER A 408 -18.27 -8.71 9.64
CA SER A 408 -19.40 -7.91 9.24
C SER A 408 -20.67 -8.75 9.23
N PHE A 409 -21.78 -8.17 9.65
CA PHE A 409 -23.10 -8.82 9.55
C PHE A 409 -24.20 -7.79 9.33
N ASP A 410 -25.34 -8.25 8.82
CA ASP A 410 -26.55 -7.48 8.64
C ASP A 410 -27.51 -7.76 9.80
N GLN A 411 -27.82 -6.74 10.61
CA GLN A 411 -28.69 -6.91 11.78
C GLN A 411 -30.17 -7.18 11.42
N GLU A 412 -30.60 -6.86 10.19
CA GLU A 412 -31.98 -7.13 9.73
C GLU A 412 -32.14 -8.57 9.23
N LYS A 413 -31.04 -9.21 8.79
CA LYS A 413 -31.05 -10.61 8.34
C LYS A 413 -31.19 -11.56 9.54
N ILE A 414 -32.19 -12.44 9.48
CA ILE A 414 -32.50 -13.37 10.57
C ILE A 414 -31.35 -14.37 10.81
N GLY A 415 -30.77 -14.94 9.74
CA GLY A 415 -29.68 -15.89 9.86
C GLY A 415 -28.43 -15.28 10.51
N ASP A 416 -28.09 -14.04 10.15
CA ASP A 416 -26.98 -13.31 10.76
C ASP A 416 -27.18 -13.13 12.27
N ARG A 417 -28.39 -12.73 12.70
CA ARG A 417 -28.71 -12.60 14.12
C ARG A 417 -28.57 -13.92 14.87
N GLN A 418 -29.00 -15.03 14.28
CA GLN A 418 -28.83 -16.36 14.89
C GLN A 418 -27.36 -16.72 15.10
N ILE A 419 -26.49 -16.39 14.14
CA ILE A 419 -25.04 -16.60 14.29
C ILE A 419 -24.47 -15.71 15.39
N ILE A 420 -24.91 -14.45 15.49
CA ILE A 420 -24.50 -13.57 16.59
C ILE A 420 -25.00 -14.09 17.95
N ASP A 421 -26.24 -14.55 18.05
CA ASP A 421 -26.79 -15.13 19.29
C ASP A 421 -25.99 -16.36 19.74
N HIS A 422 -25.51 -17.17 18.78
CA HIS A 422 -24.64 -18.32 19.06
C HIS A 422 -23.24 -17.90 19.55
N LEU A 423 -22.65 -16.88 18.93
CA LEU A 423 -21.32 -16.38 19.31
C LEU A 423 -21.34 -15.51 20.58
N TYR A 424 -22.49 -14.92 20.91
CA TYR A 424 -22.71 -14.06 22.07
C TYR A 424 -23.96 -14.51 22.84
N PRO A 425 -23.81 -15.40 23.84
CA PRO A 425 -24.94 -16.07 24.51
C PRO A 425 -25.97 -15.17 25.19
N GLN A 426 -25.67 -13.89 25.44
CA GLN A 426 -26.65 -12.93 26.00
C GLN A 426 -27.60 -12.37 24.93
N GLY A 427 -27.40 -12.71 23.65
CA GLY A 427 -28.25 -12.34 22.53
C GLY A 427 -27.83 -11.08 21.79
N SER A 428 -28.23 -11.03 20.53
CA SER A 428 -27.89 -10.01 19.53
C SER A 428 -28.41 -8.62 19.90
N VAL A 429 -29.58 -8.50 20.54
CA VAL A 429 -30.12 -7.20 20.98
C VAL A 429 -29.17 -6.51 21.97
N VAL A 430 -28.71 -7.23 23.00
CA VAL A 430 -27.74 -6.72 23.98
C VAL A 430 -26.40 -6.43 23.29
N TYR A 431 -26.01 -7.29 22.36
CA TYR A 431 -24.77 -7.12 21.61
C TYR A 431 -24.75 -5.83 20.77
N LEU A 432 -25.87 -5.49 20.11
CA LEU A 432 -25.98 -4.26 19.33
C LEU A 432 -25.80 -2.99 20.18
N GLU A 433 -26.27 -3.00 21.44
CA GLU A 433 -26.03 -1.88 22.37
C GLU A 433 -24.55 -1.73 22.72
N LYS A 434 -23.82 -2.84 22.86
CA LYS A 434 -22.36 -2.85 23.07
C LYS A 434 -21.64 -2.31 21.84
N LEU A 435 -21.96 -2.83 20.65
CA LEU A 435 -21.37 -2.34 19.39
C LEU A 435 -21.63 -0.85 19.19
N LYS A 436 -22.82 -0.35 19.58
CA LYS A 436 -23.10 1.07 19.52
C LYS A 436 -22.16 1.88 20.40
N LYS A 437 -21.91 1.47 21.65
CA LYS A 437 -20.93 2.15 22.53
C LYS A 437 -19.54 2.14 21.92
N TRP A 438 -19.11 1.00 21.37
CA TRP A 438 -17.83 0.86 20.66
C TRP A 438 -17.71 1.75 19.43
N SER A 439 -18.78 1.98 18.68
CA SER A 439 -18.73 2.84 17.48
C SER A 439 -18.53 4.33 17.78
N LEU A 440 -18.66 4.74 19.05
CA LEU A 440 -18.65 6.16 19.42
C LEU A 440 -17.31 6.64 19.97
N ILE A 441 -16.40 5.74 20.37
CA ILE A 441 -15.11 6.10 20.98
C ILE A 441 -14.10 6.57 19.92
N PHE A 442 -13.01 7.21 20.37
CA PHE A 442 -11.84 7.40 19.52
C PHE A 442 -11.18 6.08 19.16
N ASP A 443 -10.66 6.02 17.94
CA ASP A 443 -10.01 4.85 17.34
C ASP A 443 -10.90 3.61 17.40
N ALA A 444 -12.22 3.81 17.21
CA ALA A 444 -13.23 2.78 17.31
C ALA A 444 -12.89 1.58 16.41
N PRO A 445 -12.87 0.34 16.94
CA PRO A 445 -12.60 -0.85 16.13
C PRO A 445 -13.78 -1.26 15.25
N VAL A 446 -14.94 -0.61 15.43
CA VAL A 446 -16.22 -0.97 14.84
C VAL A 446 -16.94 0.25 14.30
N TYR A 447 -17.61 0.09 13.17
CA TYR A 447 -18.52 1.09 12.62
C TYR A 447 -19.78 0.45 12.05
N GLN A 448 -20.79 1.30 11.82
CA GLN A 448 -22.08 0.90 11.27
C GLN A 448 -22.37 1.67 9.98
N THR A 449 -22.91 1.00 8.97
CA THR A 449 -23.43 1.61 7.73
C THR A 449 -24.83 1.06 7.46
N GLY A 450 -25.86 1.88 7.65
CA GLY A 450 -27.24 1.40 7.63
C GLY A 450 -27.46 0.33 8.71
N HIS A 451 -27.96 -0.84 8.33
CA HIS A 451 -28.13 -2.01 9.20
C HIS A 451 -26.86 -2.89 9.33
N ILE A 452 -25.77 -2.57 8.63
CA ILE A 452 -24.57 -3.40 8.57
C ILE A 452 -23.54 -2.95 9.60
N TRP A 453 -23.14 -3.87 10.48
CA TRP A 453 -22.01 -3.70 11.40
C TRP A 453 -20.73 -4.26 10.78
N ARG A 454 -19.59 -3.59 11.00
CA ARG A 454 -18.30 -3.96 10.41
C ARG A 454 -17.14 -3.64 11.36
N VAL A 455 -16.11 -4.47 11.33
CA VAL A 455 -14.78 -4.16 11.89
C VAL A 455 -14.05 -3.17 10.97
N VAL A 456 -13.35 -2.18 11.56
CA VAL A 456 -12.51 -1.22 10.81
C VAL A 456 -11.31 -1.91 10.18
N SER A 457 -10.53 -2.64 10.99
CA SER A 457 -9.39 -3.44 10.53
C SER A 457 -9.32 -4.77 11.28
N PRO A 458 -9.71 -5.88 10.63
CA PRO A 458 -9.62 -7.22 11.22
C PRO A 458 -8.19 -7.61 11.58
N TYR A 459 -7.21 -7.19 10.76
CA TYR A 459 -5.80 -7.42 11.00
C TYR A 459 -5.32 -6.74 12.29
N ASP A 460 -5.60 -5.45 12.44
CA ASP A 460 -5.21 -4.71 13.64
C ASP A 460 -5.93 -5.24 14.90
N LEU A 461 -7.21 -5.58 14.77
CA LEU A 461 -8.03 -6.13 15.87
C LEU A 461 -7.56 -7.54 16.30
N LEU A 462 -7.04 -8.36 15.39
CA LEU A 462 -6.48 -9.68 15.73
C LEU A 462 -5.39 -9.55 16.82
N TYR A 463 -4.48 -8.59 16.69
CA TYR A 463 -3.39 -8.41 17.65
C TYR A 463 -3.86 -7.87 19.01
N VAL A 464 -5.02 -7.19 19.06
CA VAL A 464 -5.67 -6.83 20.32
C VAL A 464 -6.27 -8.08 20.98
N LEU A 465 -6.97 -8.90 20.19
CA LEU A 465 -7.79 -10.01 20.71
C LEU A 465 -7.02 -11.32 20.89
N ALA A 466 -5.81 -11.43 20.34
CA ALA A 466 -5.06 -12.68 20.30
C ALA A 466 -4.89 -13.34 21.68
N GLY A 467 -4.59 -12.54 22.71
CA GLY A 467 -4.44 -13.01 24.09
C GLY A 467 -5.75 -13.47 24.77
N TYR A 468 -6.90 -13.13 24.19
CA TYR A 468 -8.24 -13.42 24.74
C TYR A 468 -8.97 -14.56 24.01
N ILE A 469 -8.48 -14.98 22.85
CA ILE A 469 -9.10 -16.07 22.07
C ILE A 469 -8.74 -17.43 22.70
N THR A 470 -9.77 -18.20 23.05
CA THR A 470 -9.66 -19.50 23.71
C THR A 470 -10.08 -20.63 22.77
N ALA A 471 -9.84 -21.89 23.18
CA ALA A 471 -10.33 -23.05 22.43
C ALA A 471 -11.86 -23.07 22.27
N ASP A 472 -12.61 -22.61 23.29
CA ASP A 472 -14.07 -22.54 23.24
C ASP A 472 -14.55 -21.50 22.21
N HIS A 473 -13.87 -20.35 22.14
CA HIS A 473 -14.15 -19.34 21.11
C HIS A 473 -13.96 -19.93 19.70
N LEU A 474 -12.87 -20.67 19.47
CA LEU A 474 -12.61 -21.32 18.17
C LEU A 474 -13.64 -22.40 17.84
N LYS A 475 -14.07 -23.19 18.83
CA LYS A 475 -15.11 -24.20 18.65
C LYS A 475 -16.48 -23.59 18.32
N ASN A 476 -16.84 -22.49 18.97
CA ASN A 476 -18.08 -21.76 18.68
C ASN A 476 -18.04 -21.15 17.28
N TYR A 477 -16.89 -20.59 16.90
CA TYR A 477 -16.65 -20.11 15.54
C TYR A 477 -16.76 -21.24 14.49
N GLU A 478 -16.12 -22.39 14.72
CA GLU A 478 -16.19 -23.55 13.81
C GLU A 478 -17.64 -23.98 13.57
N THR A 479 -18.43 -24.04 14.65
CA THR A 479 -19.86 -24.38 14.57
C THR A 479 -20.61 -23.38 13.70
N ALA A 480 -20.44 -22.07 13.96
CA ALA A 480 -21.05 -21.01 13.17
C ALA A 480 -20.64 -21.07 11.69
N PHE A 481 -19.34 -21.26 11.44
CA PHE A 481 -18.77 -21.37 10.11
C PHE A 481 -19.39 -22.54 9.32
N LEU A 482 -19.41 -23.74 9.91
CA LEU A 482 -19.98 -24.92 9.24
C LEU A 482 -21.49 -24.80 9.06
N THR A 483 -22.23 -24.19 9.98
CA THR A 483 -23.66 -23.92 9.82
C THR A 483 -23.93 -23.05 8.59
N VAL A 484 -23.16 -21.97 8.42
CA VAL A 484 -23.35 -21.04 7.29
C VAL A 484 -22.92 -21.67 5.96
N PHE A 485 -21.74 -22.31 5.91
CA PHE A 485 -21.16 -22.82 4.66
C PHE A 485 -21.71 -24.19 4.21
N ARG A 486 -22.53 -24.86 5.03
CA ARG A 486 -23.27 -26.07 4.65
C ARG A 486 -24.71 -25.80 4.24
N GLU A 487 -25.23 -24.57 4.36
CA GLU A 487 -26.53 -24.21 3.81
C GLU A 487 -26.45 -24.28 2.27
N PRO A 488 -27.24 -25.14 1.59
CA PRO A 488 -27.26 -25.17 0.13
C PRO A 488 -27.78 -23.85 -0.43
N ASP A 489 -27.15 -23.31 -1.47
CA ASP A 489 -27.61 -22.08 -2.10
C ASP A 489 -29.02 -22.27 -2.71
N PRO A 490 -30.06 -21.60 -2.19
CA PRO A 490 -31.42 -21.76 -2.69
C PRO A 490 -31.57 -21.36 -4.16
N ALA A 491 -30.68 -20.52 -4.70
CA ALA A 491 -30.69 -20.14 -6.11
C ALA A 491 -30.40 -21.32 -7.05
N LEU A 492 -29.72 -22.38 -6.57
CA LEU A 492 -29.45 -23.58 -7.37
C LEU A 492 -30.72 -24.38 -7.69
N GLN A 493 -31.84 -24.10 -7.01
CA GLN A 493 -33.16 -24.67 -7.32
C GLN A 493 -33.80 -24.01 -8.56
N LEU A 494 -33.22 -22.92 -9.06
CA LEU A 494 -33.65 -22.22 -10.27
C LEU A 494 -32.78 -22.61 -11.47
N GLU A 495 -33.37 -22.48 -12.66
CA GLU A 495 -32.64 -22.57 -13.93
C GLU A 495 -31.48 -21.55 -13.97
N PRO A 496 -30.31 -21.89 -14.57
CA PRO A 496 -29.10 -21.06 -14.51
C PRO A 496 -29.29 -19.58 -14.83
N GLN A 497 -30.09 -19.29 -15.86
CA GLN A 497 -30.39 -17.93 -16.32
C GLN A 497 -31.27 -17.10 -15.37
N LEU A 498 -31.99 -17.74 -14.44
CA LEU A 498 -32.85 -17.08 -13.46
C LEU A 498 -32.14 -16.82 -12.13
N ARG A 499 -30.96 -17.40 -11.90
CA ARG A 499 -30.26 -17.35 -10.61
C ARG A 499 -29.81 -15.95 -10.22
N ILE A 500 -29.46 -15.10 -11.18
CA ILE A 500 -29.13 -13.68 -10.91
C ILE A 500 -30.34 -12.94 -10.29
N ALA A 501 -31.56 -13.36 -10.61
CA ALA A 501 -32.80 -12.79 -10.11
C ALA A 501 -33.41 -13.61 -8.95
N ALA A 502 -32.64 -14.46 -8.27
CA ALA A 502 -33.15 -15.38 -7.23
C ALA A 502 -33.93 -14.68 -6.11
N ALA A 503 -33.57 -13.43 -5.79
CA ALA A 503 -34.30 -12.56 -4.86
C ALA A 503 -35.78 -12.40 -5.21
N LEU A 504 -36.10 -12.22 -6.50
CA LEU A 504 -37.49 -12.07 -6.98
C LEU A 504 -38.31 -13.35 -6.78
N PHE A 505 -37.63 -14.50 -6.75
CA PHE A 505 -38.25 -15.81 -6.52
C PHE A 505 -38.23 -16.25 -5.05
N LYS A 506 -37.80 -15.37 -4.12
CA LYS A 506 -37.62 -15.69 -2.69
C LYS A 506 -36.69 -16.89 -2.47
N LYS A 507 -35.66 -17.02 -3.32
CA LYS A 507 -34.62 -18.06 -3.27
C LYS A 507 -33.28 -17.45 -2.86
N GLU A 508 -33.27 -16.75 -1.73
CA GLU A 508 -32.06 -16.14 -1.17
C GLU A 508 -31.56 -16.96 0.01
N SER A 509 -30.24 -16.97 0.24
CA SER A 509 -29.66 -17.57 1.44
C SER A 509 -30.23 -16.94 2.71
N SER A 510 -30.31 -17.74 3.78
CA SER A 510 -30.71 -17.27 5.11
C SER A 510 -29.69 -16.31 5.71
N PHE A 511 -28.44 -16.35 5.26
CA PHE A 511 -27.33 -15.53 5.72
C PHE A 511 -26.98 -14.44 4.71
N SER A 512 -26.48 -13.31 5.20
CA SER A 512 -26.03 -12.22 4.34
C SER A 512 -24.70 -12.57 3.68
N PRO A 513 -24.45 -12.06 2.45
CA PRO A 513 -23.14 -12.20 1.81
C PRO A 513 -21.99 -11.60 2.64
N LYS A 514 -22.28 -10.61 3.51
CA LYS A 514 -21.31 -9.95 4.38
C LYS A 514 -20.85 -10.87 5.50
N LEU A 515 -21.77 -11.58 6.14
CA LEU A 515 -21.47 -12.60 7.16
C LEU A 515 -20.63 -13.74 6.59
N GLN A 516 -21.06 -14.27 5.43
CA GLN A 516 -20.34 -15.33 4.73
C GLN A 516 -18.90 -14.91 4.38
N GLU A 517 -18.73 -13.70 3.82
CA GLU A 517 -17.41 -13.14 3.52
C GLU A 517 -16.55 -13.01 4.77
N GLY A 518 -17.07 -12.40 5.84
CA GLY A 518 -16.28 -12.12 7.02
C GLY A 518 -15.89 -13.38 7.81
N LEU A 519 -16.73 -14.40 7.85
CA LEU A 519 -16.36 -15.73 8.36
C LEU A 519 -15.20 -16.32 7.54
N ALA A 520 -15.30 -16.38 6.21
CA ALA A 520 -14.19 -16.89 5.39
C ALA A 520 -12.90 -16.07 5.55
N GLN A 521 -13.01 -14.74 5.63
CA GLN A 521 -11.88 -13.84 5.86
C GLN A 521 -11.21 -14.08 7.22
N THR A 522 -11.98 -14.33 8.27
CA THR A 522 -11.44 -14.66 9.60
C THR A 522 -10.70 -15.98 9.58
N LEU A 523 -11.24 -17.01 8.92
CA LEU A 523 -10.54 -18.29 8.80
C LEU A 523 -9.18 -18.11 8.11
N ALA A 524 -9.15 -17.31 7.04
CA ALA A 524 -7.92 -16.98 6.31
C ALA A 524 -6.93 -16.18 7.16
N LEU A 525 -7.42 -15.20 7.92
CA LEU A 525 -6.62 -14.39 8.83
C LEU A 525 -6.04 -15.22 9.99
N LEU A 526 -6.83 -16.11 10.59
CA LEU A 526 -6.38 -17.02 11.65
C LEU A 526 -5.33 -18.02 11.13
N GLY A 527 -5.55 -18.59 9.95
CA GLY A 527 -4.61 -19.55 9.34
C GLY A 527 -3.28 -18.94 8.89
N SER A 528 -3.25 -17.62 8.65
CA SER A 528 -2.04 -16.90 8.21
C SER A 528 -1.31 -16.18 9.34
N HIS A 529 -2.04 -15.57 10.28
CA HIS A 529 -1.47 -14.68 11.30
C HIS A 529 -1.82 -15.04 12.74
N GLY A 530 -2.76 -15.97 12.98
CA GLY A 530 -3.28 -16.21 14.33
C GLY A 530 -2.21 -16.58 15.37
N GLU A 531 -1.29 -17.49 15.03
CA GLU A 531 -0.21 -17.88 15.95
C GLU A 531 0.84 -16.77 16.13
N GLY A 532 1.17 -16.08 15.03
CA GLY A 532 2.11 -14.95 15.02
C GLY A 532 1.59 -13.74 15.80
N ALA A 533 0.27 -13.55 15.85
CA ALA A 533 -0.39 -12.54 16.66
C ALA A 533 -0.41 -12.90 18.16
N GLY A 534 -0.10 -14.15 18.53
CA GLY A 534 0.00 -14.57 19.91
C GLY A 534 -1.21 -15.34 20.45
N ILE A 535 -2.09 -15.89 19.59
CA ILE A 535 -3.15 -16.78 20.07
C ILE A 535 -2.50 -18.04 20.66
N ARG A 536 -2.88 -18.38 21.88
CA ARG A 536 -2.39 -19.55 22.64
C ARG A 536 -3.59 -20.33 23.20
N SER A 537 -4.34 -20.97 22.32
CA SER A 537 -5.56 -21.74 22.66
C SER A 537 -5.28 -23.18 23.13
N GLY A 538 -4.01 -23.64 23.11
CA GLY A 538 -3.63 -25.02 23.43
C GLY A 538 -3.74 -25.99 22.26
N ILE A 539 -4.29 -25.54 21.12
CA ILE A 539 -4.27 -26.25 19.84
C ILE A 539 -3.40 -25.47 18.86
N ARG A 540 -2.72 -26.18 17.95
CA ARG A 540 -2.02 -25.54 16.83
C ARG A 540 -3.07 -25.02 15.85
N LEU A 541 -3.10 -23.71 15.63
CA LEU A 541 -4.15 -23.07 14.83
C LEU A 541 -4.09 -23.50 13.37
N GLU A 542 -2.89 -23.71 12.83
CA GLU A 542 -2.72 -24.21 11.47
C GLU A 542 -3.41 -25.57 11.27
N ASP A 543 -3.22 -26.50 12.21
CA ASP A 543 -3.84 -27.83 12.15
C ASP A 543 -5.36 -27.74 12.28
N TRP A 544 -5.86 -26.86 13.15
CA TRP A 544 -7.30 -26.63 13.31
C TRP A 544 -7.93 -25.99 12.05
N VAL A 545 -7.29 -24.97 11.45
CA VAL A 545 -7.78 -24.36 10.20
C VAL A 545 -7.77 -25.38 9.05
N ASN A 546 -6.70 -26.18 8.93
CA ASN A 546 -6.61 -27.29 7.98
C ASN A 546 -7.79 -28.27 8.17
N TYR A 547 -8.08 -28.66 9.42
CA TYR A 547 -9.22 -29.52 9.73
C TYR A 547 -10.55 -28.89 9.30
N VAL A 548 -10.82 -27.63 9.63
CA VAL A 548 -12.08 -26.95 9.25
C VAL A 548 -12.26 -26.88 7.74
N VAL A 549 -11.20 -26.53 6.98
CA VAL A 549 -11.26 -26.49 5.51
C VAL A 549 -11.46 -27.89 4.93
N TYR A 550 -10.77 -28.91 5.46
CA TYR A 550 -10.96 -30.29 5.05
C TYR A 550 -12.40 -30.75 5.28
N GLN A 551 -12.95 -30.53 6.48
CA GLN A 551 -14.32 -30.89 6.86
C GLN A 551 -15.39 -30.20 6.01
N LEU A 552 -15.09 -29.02 5.45
CA LEU A 552 -15.98 -28.34 4.54
C LEU A 552 -15.91 -28.93 3.13
N LEU A 553 -14.70 -29.13 2.58
CA LEU A 553 -14.49 -29.39 1.15
C LEU A 553 -14.46 -30.88 0.77
N PHE A 554 -14.09 -31.76 1.70
CA PHE A 554 -13.91 -33.18 1.40
C PHE A 554 -15.23 -33.81 0.92
N GLU A 555 -15.14 -34.63 -0.14
CA GLU A 555 -16.25 -35.36 -0.78
C GLU A 555 -17.45 -34.52 -1.26
N LYS A 556 -17.33 -33.19 -1.33
CA LYS A 556 -18.39 -32.31 -1.88
C LYS A 556 -18.84 -32.73 -3.28
N GLN A 557 -20.15 -32.61 -3.51
CA GLN A 557 -20.83 -32.78 -4.79
C GLN A 557 -20.90 -31.44 -5.55
N LEU A 558 -21.24 -31.49 -6.84
CA LEU A 558 -21.28 -30.30 -7.70
C LEU A 558 -22.12 -29.12 -7.12
N PRO A 559 -23.36 -29.32 -6.62
CA PRO A 559 -24.15 -28.21 -6.06
C PRO A 559 -23.51 -27.57 -4.83
N GLU A 560 -22.75 -28.35 -4.04
CA GLU A 560 -22.08 -27.86 -2.85
C GLU A 560 -20.85 -27.02 -3.21
N TRP A 561 -20.11 -27.39 -4.27
CA TRP A 561 -19.05 -26.55 -4.84
C TRP A 561 -19.61 -25.24 -5.38
N GLN A 562 -20.75 -25.30 -6.10
CA GLN A 562 -21.43 -24.12 -6.63
C GLN A 562 -21.92 -23.18 -5.51
N THR A 563 -22.34 -23.73 -4.37
CA THR A 563 -22.81 -22.97 -3.21
C THR A 563 -21.69 -22.10 -2.61
N ILE A 564 -20.48 -22.65 -2.44
CA ILE A 564 -19.37 -21.95 -1.77
C ILE A 564 -18.43 -21.20 -2.72
N GLN A 565 -18.72 -21.21 -4.04
CA GLN A 565 -17.82 -20.72 -5.10
C GLN A 565 -17.12 -19.40 -4.74
N SER A 566 -17.89 -18.44 -4.26
CA SER A 566 -17.47 -17.04 -4.16
C SER A 566 -16.54 -16.79 -2.97
N ARG A 567 -16.23 -17.84 -2.20
CA ARG A 567 -15.32 -17.82 -1.04
C ARG A 567 -14.16 -18.79 -1.19
N LEU A 568 -14.06 -19.55 -2.30
CA LEU A 568 -13.00 -20.53 -2.50
C LEU A 568 -11.60 -19.93 -2.37
N HIS A 569 -11.38 -18.71 -2.84
CA HIS A 569 -10.09 -18.02 -2.72
C HIS A 569 -9.66 -17.78 -1.26
N LEU A 570 -10.60 -17.42 -0.38
CA LEU A 570 -10.31 -17.27 1.06
C LEU A 570 -10.07 -18.61 1.75
N LEU A 571 -10.79 -19.68 1.34
CA LEU A 571 -10.57 -21.03 1.88
C LEU A 571 -9.22 -21.59 1.45
N ALA A 572 -8.85 -21.37 0.18
CA ALA A 572 -7.54 -21.70 -0.35
C ALA A 572 -6.46 -20.95 0.42
N GLU A 573 -6.63 -19.65 0.64
CA GLU A 573 -5.71 -18.85 1.41
C GLU A 573 -5.65 -19.27 2.89
N ALA A 574 -6.75 -19.71 3.51
CA ALA A 574 -6.75 -20.19 4.88
C ALA A 574 -5.89 -21.44 5.06
N ALA A 575 -6.08 -22.44 4.21
CA ALA A 575 -5.39 -23.73 4.29
C ALA A 575 -4.86 -24.20 2.91
N PRO A 576 -3.78 -23.58 2.39
CA PRO A 576 -3.28 -23.84 1.02
C PRO A 576 -3.01 -25.32 0.73
N GLY A 577 -2.27 -25.98 1.62
CA GLY A 577 -1.87 -27.37 1.45
C GLY A 577 -3.07 -28.32 1.43
N THR A 578 -4.01 -28.13 2.35
CA THR A 578 -5.25 -28.92 2.47
C THR A 578 -6.18 -28.68 1.29
N PHE A 579 -6.35 -27.42 0.88
CA PHE A 579 -7.18 -27.06 -0.26
C PHE A 579 -6.70 -27.75 -1.54
N LEU A 580 -5.40 -27.65 -1.84
CA LEU A 580 -4.79 -28.32 -2.99
C LEU A 580 -4.91 -29.84 -2.89
N HIS A 581 -4.72 -30.41 -1.69
CA HIS A 581 -4.85 -31.85 -1.49
C HIS A 581 -6.26 -32.35 -1.80
N VAL A 582 -7.30 -31.65 -1.33
CA VAL A 582 -8.70 -32.02 -1.61
C VAL A 582 -9.00 -31.89 -3.11
N LEU A 583 -8.48 -30.87 -3.79
CA LEU A 583 -8.64 -30.72 -5.24
C LEU A 583 -7.94 -31.83 -6.02
N GLU A 584 -6.67 -32.13 -5.71
CA GLU A 584 -5.91 -33.21 -6.33
C GLU A 584 -6.62 -34.56 -6.16
N HIS A 585 -7.08 -34.86 -4.94
CA HIS A 585 -7.84 -36.07 -4.66
C HIS A 585 -9.15 -36.11 -5.47
N THR A 586 -9.90 -35.00 -5.52
CA THR A 586 -11.16 -34.94 -6.26
C THR A 586 -10.94 -35.08 -7.77
N LEU A 587 -9.86 -34.49 -8.32
CA LEU A 587 -9.49 -34.62 -9.74
C LEU A 587 -9.16 -36.07 -10.11
N GLN A 588 -8.50 -36.79 -9.20
CA GLN A 588 -8.16 -38.20 -9.43
C GLN A 588 -9.37 -39.12 -9.33
N GLN A 589 -10.25 -38.90 -8.36
CA GLN A 589 -11.37 -39.81 -8.09
C GLN A 589 -12.62 -39.49 -8.92
N ARG A 590 -12.88 -38.21 -9.22
CA ARG A 590 -14.11 -37.71 -9.85
C ARG A 590 -13.84 -36.56 -10.84
N PRO A 591 -13.05 -36.76 -11.91
CA PRO A 591 -12.72 -35.72 -12.90
C PRO A 591 -13.97 -35.16 -13.63
N GLU A 592 -15.05 -35.95 -13.71
CA GLU A 592 -16.32 -35.54 -14.30
C GLU A 592 -16.97 -34.35 -13.57
N LEU A 593 -16.72 -34.18 -12.26
CA LEU A 593 -17.23 -33.04 -11.50
C LEU A 593 -16.69 -31.73 -12.06
N PHE A 594 -15.38 -31.67 -12.32
CA PHE A 594 -14.76 -30.49 -12.91
C PHE A 594 -15.18 -30.31 -14.36
N SER A 595 -15.28 -31.38 -15.14
CA SER A 595 -15.81 -31.29 -16.51
C SER A 595 -17.20 -30.64 -16.54
N GLN A 596 -18.06 -30.95 -15.57
CA GLN A 596 -19.38 -30.33 -15.41
C GLN A 596 -19.30 -28.88 -14.90
N LEU A 597 -18.39 -28.57 -13.98
CA LEU A 597 -18.19 -27.23 -13.43
C LEU A 597 -17.71 -26.22 -14.50
N PHE A 598 -16.91 -26.68 -15.46
CA PHE A 598 -16.35 -25.88 -16.56
C PHE A 598 -17.23 -25.86 -17.83
N ASN A 599 -18.29 -26.69 -17.86
CA ASN A 599 -19.19 -26.77 -18.99
C ASN A 599 -20.11 -25.54 -19.05
N ASP A 600 -19.74 -24.58 -19.89
CA ASP A 600 -20.55 -23.38 -20.17
C ASP A 600 -21.55 -23.57 -21.34
N ALA A 601 -21.66 -24.78 -21.90
CA ALA A 601 -22.54 -25.08 -23.04
C ALA A 601 -24.01 -25.10 -22.61
N GLY A 602 -24.59 -23.92 -22.48
CA GLY A 602 -25.97 -23.69 -22.02
C GLY A 602 -26.13 -22.36 -21.28
N TYR A 603 -25.01 -21.78 -20.83
CA TYR A 603 -25.00 -20.50 -20.15
C TYR A 603 -25.16 -19.32 -21.12
N THR A 604 -26.03 -18.41 -20.73
CA THR A 604 -26.24 -17.08 -21.33
C THR A 604 -25.39 -16.04 -20.59
N ILE A 605 -25.35 -14.79 -21.06
CA ILE A 605 -24.68 -13.69 -20.33
C ILE A 605 -25.24 -13.48 -18.91
N PHE A 606 -26.45 -13.99 -18.63
CA PHE A 606 -27.11 -13.94 -17.34
C PHE A 606 -26.87 -15.19 -16.47
N SER A 607 -26.04 -16.12 -16.92
CA SER A 607 -25.73 -17.34 -16.18
C SER A 607 -24.41 -17.17 -15.41
N PRO A 608 -24.33 -17.61 -14.15
CA PRO A 608 -23.09 -17.52 -13.36
C PRO A 608 -22.02 -18.50 -13.86
N SER A 609 -20.75 -18.07 -13.92
CA SER A 609 -19.60 -18.89 -14.29
C SER A 609 -18.83 -19.36 -13.05
N TYR A 610 -19.20 -20.53 -12.54
CA TYR A 610 -18.73 -21.03 -11.24
C TYR A 610 -17.23 -21.35 -11.18
N HIS A 611 -16.66 -21.85 -12.28
CA HIS A 611 -15.25 -22.23 -12.37
C HIS A 611 -14.30 -21.05 -12.15
N THR A 612 -14.72 -19.83 -12.47
CA THR A 612 -13.86 -18.63 -12.37
C THR A 612 -13.35 -18.40 -10.95
N HIS A 613 -14.16 -18.68 -9.93
CA HIS A 613 -13.73 -18.54 -8.54
C HIS A 613 -12.76 -19.62 -8.09
N LEU A 614 -12.86 -20.84 -8.64
CA LEU A 614 -11.86 -21.89 -8.41
C LEU A 614 -10.51 -21.50 -9.04
N LEU A 615 -10.54 -20.92 -10.23
CA LEU A 615 -9.33 -20.41 -10.88
C LEU A 615 -8.68 -19.29 -10.07
N TRP A 616 -9.45 -18.32 -9.57
CA TRP A 616 -8.91 -17.29 -8.67
C TRP A 616 -8.32 -17.86 -7.38
N ALA A 617 -8.88 -18.94 -6.85
CA ALA A 617 -8.32 -19.63 -5.69
C ALA A 617 -6.97 -20.28 -6.01
N LEU A 618 -6.84 -20.95 -7.16
CA LEU A 618 -5.58 -21.53 -7.63
C LEU A 618 -4.54 -20.44 -7.93
N GLU A 619 -4.96 -19.36 -8.59
CA GLU A 619 -4.13 -18.17 -8.86
C GLU A 619 -3.58 -17.56 -7.58
N ALA A 620 -4.40 -17.40 -6.53
CA ALA A 620 -3.95 -16.92 -5.22
C ALA A 620 -2.82 -17.79 -4.65
N LEU A 621 -2.94 -19.12 -4.78
CA LEU A 621 -1.94 -20.06 -4.30
C LEU A 621 -0.68 -20.13 -5.18
N ALA A 622 -0.80 -19.79 -6.46
CA ALA A 622 0.34 -19.76 -7.38
C ALA A 622 1.38 -18.68 -7.02
N TRP A 623 0.99 -17.67 -6.24
CA TRP A 623 1.91 -16.67 -5.74
C TRP A 623 2.97 -17.27 -4.80
N ASP A 624 2.62 -18.30 -4.02
CA ASP A 624 3.55 -18.96 -3.11
C ASP A 624 4.50 -19.91 -3.86
N ARG A 625 5.81 -19.71 -3.64
CA ARG A 625 6.90 -20.53 -4.17
C ARG A 625 6.76 -22.01 -3.83
N ASN A 626 6.12 -22.33 -2.71
CA ASN A 626 5.93 -23.72 -2.25
C ASN A 626 4.74 -24.42 -2.91
N HIS A 627 3.78 -23.66 -3.45
CA HIS A 627 2.51 -24.20 -3.96
C HIS A 627 2.39 -24.10 -5.49
N VAL A 628 3.12 -23.19 -6.13
CA VAL A 628 3.04 -22.94 -7.59
C VAL A 628 3.21 -24.19 -8.45
N GLN A 629 4.06 -25.15 -8.07
CA GLN A 629 4.23 -26.40 -8.83
C GLN A 629 2.95 -27.25 -8.82
N ARG A 630 2.34 -27.44 -7.64
CA ARG A 630 1.09 -28.20 -7.48
C ARG A 630 -0.03 -27.51 -8.25
N VAL A 631 -0.13 -26.19 -8.13
CA VAL A 631 -1.10 -25.38 -8.88
C VAL A 631 -0.93 -25.54 -10.39
N ALA A 632 0.31 -25.45 -10.91
CA ALA A 632 0.58 -25.59 -12.33
C ALA A 632 0.10 -26.94 -12.88
N PHE A 633 0.30 -28.01 -12.10
CA PHE A 633 -0.16 -29.34 -12.48
C PHE A 633 -1.69 -29.46 -12.44
N ILE A 634 -2.34 -28.92 -11.41
CA ILE A 634 -3.81 -28.90 -11.32
C ILE A 634 -4.39 -28.13 -12.52
N LEU A 635 -3.86 -26.95 -12.84
CA LEU A 635 -4.32 -26.15 -13.98
C LEU A 635 -4.14 -26.87 -15.33
N ALA A 636 -3.05 -27.62 -15.48
CA ALA A 636 -2.81 -28.42 -16.67
C ALA A 636 -3.80 -29.59 -16.80
N ASP A 637 -4.09 -30.29 -15.71
CA ASP A 637 -5.09 -31.36 -15.68
C ASP A 637 -6.49 -30.80 -15.96
N LEU A 638 -6.83 -29.64 -15.37
CA LEU A 638 -8.08 -28.93 -15.65
C LEU A 638 -8.18 -28.44 -17.11
N THR A 639 -7.07 -28.06 -17.74
CA THR A 639 -7.06 -27.66 -19.17
C THR A 639 -7.52 -28.79 -20.08
N LEU A 640 -7.22 -30.04 -19.74
CA LEU A 640 -7.67 -31.20 -20.53
C LEU A 640 -9.16 -31.52 -20.34
N LEU A 641 -9.74 -31.12 -19.21
CA LEU A 641 -11.14 -31.31 -18.87
C LEU A 641 -12.03 -30.13 -19.30
N ASP A 642 -11.42 -29.00 -19.65
CA ASP A 642 -12.11 -27.79 -20.06
C ASP A 642 -12.74 -27.96 -21.44
N THR A 643 -14.07 -28.02 -21.46
CA THR A 643 -14.88 -28.17 -22.68
C THR A 643 -15.60 -26.88 -23.07
N GLY A 644 -15.44 -25.81 -22.29
CA GLY A 644 -16.16 -24.56 -22.50
C GLY A 644 -15.45 -23.59 -23.45
N VAL A 645 -16.24 -22.75 -24.14
CA VAL A 645 -15.73 -21.89 -25.24
C VAL A 645 -16.04 -20.40 -25.05
N LYS A 646 -16.77 -20.02 -23.99
CA LYS A 646 -17.42 -18.69 -23.91
C LYS A 646 -16.72 -17.67 -23.01
N THR A 647 -16.02 -18.10 -21.97
CA THR A 647 -15.40 -17.21 -20.97
C THR A 647 -13.90 -17.10 -21.17
N ALA A 648 -13.33 -15.90 -20.96
CA ALA A 648 -11.90 -15.65 -21.12
C ALA A 648 -11.04 -16.23 -19.98
N ASN A 649 -11.61 -16.41 -18.79
CA ASN A 649 -10.90 -16.97 -17.63
C ASN A 649 -10.99 -18.50 -17.64
N ARG A 650 -9.98 -19.13 -18.26
CA ARG A 650 -9.83 -20.60 -18.40
C ARG A 650 -8.52 -21.07 -17.76
N PRO A 651 -8.39 -22.37 -17.39
CA PRO A 651 -7.21 -22.88 -16.69
C PRO A 651 -5.90 -22.57 -17.42
N ILE A 652 -5.91 -22.68 -18.75
CA ILE A 652 -4.74 -22.41 -19.59
C ILE A 652 -4.32 -20.94 -19.55
N ASN A 653 -5.27 -20.00 -19.41
CA ASN A 653 -4.99 -18.57 -19.29
C ASN A 653 -4.35 -18.25 -17.93
N SER A 654 -4.84 -18.84 -16.84
CA SER A 654 -4.22 -18.71 -15.52
C SER A 654 -2.79 -19.27 -15.53
N LEU A 655 -2.58 -20.45 -16.14
CA LEU A 655 -1.25 -21.05 -16.27
C LEU A 655 -0.28 -20.16 -17.07
N GLN A 656 -0.75 -19.57 -18.17
CA GLN A 656 0.04 -18.61 -18.96
C GLN A 656 0.37 -17.33 -18.19
N ALA A 657 -0.58 -16.79 -17.43
CA ALA A 657 -0.37 -15.58 -16.63
C ALA A 657 0.63 -15.82 -15.50
N ILE A 658 0.54 -16.95 -14.80
CA ILE A 658 1.46 -17.36 -13.73
C ILE A 658 2.91 -17.39 -14.23
N PHE A 659 3.15 -18.03 -15.38
CA PHE A 659 4.49 -18.20 -15.94
C PHE A 659 4.89 -17.15 -16.97
N CYS A 660 4.17 -16.02 -17.06
CA CYS A 660 4.49 -14.94 -17.99
C CYS A 660 5.94 -14.47 -17.77
N ILE A 661 6.77 -14.55 -18.81
CA ILE A 661 8.23 -14.36 -18.68
C ILE A 661 8.60 -12.98 -18.17
N LYS A 662 7.96 -11.93 -18.68
CA LYS A 662 8.32 -10.54 -18.33
C LYS A 662 7.73 -10.09 -17.00
N ILE A 663 6.56 -10.62 -16.62
CA ILE A 663 5.81 -10.21 -15.42
C ILE A 663 5.19 -11.46 -14.78
N PRO A 664 6.01 -12.36 -14.22
CA PRO A 664 5.53 -13.61 -13.65
C PRO A 664 4.59 -13.31 -12.48
N GLN A 665 3.45 -13.99 -12.43
CA GLN A 665 2.46 -13.83 -11.36
C GLN A 665 2.71 -14.85 -10.24
N THR A 666 3.97 -14.92 -9.81
CA THR A 666 4.45 -15.82 -8.75
C THR A 666 5.73 -15.27 -8.12
N TYR A 667 5.99 -15.60 -6.85
CA TYR A 667 7.27 -15.28 -6.21
C TYR A 667 8.37 -16.30 -6.54
N ALA A 668 8.07 -17.35 -7.31
CA ALA A 668 9.08 -18.33 -7.72
C ALA A 668 10.14 -17.70 -8.64
N GLU A 669 11.41 -17.96 -8.34
CA GLU A 669 12.55 -17.44 -9.10
C GLU A 669 12.70 -18.17 -10.44
N ALA A 670 13.41 -17.56 -11.39
CA ALA A 670 13.56 -18.11 -12.75
C ALA A 670 13.99 -19.60 -12.80
N PRO A 671 15.01 -20.05 -12.04
CA PRO A 671 15.38 -21.47 -12.06
C PRO A 671 14.26 -22.40 -11.58
N GLN A 672 13.52 -21.98 -10.55
CA GLN A 672 12.39 -22.75 -10.02
C GLN A 672 11.25 -22.81 -11.05
N ARG A 673 10.94 -21.69 -11.72
CA ARG A 673 9.93 -21.65 -12.79
C ARG A 673 10.30 -22.60 -13.93
N GLN A 674 11.55 -22.58 -14.39
CA GLN A 674 12.02 -23.49 -15.44
C GLN A 674 11.92 -24.96 -15.01
N GLN A 675 12.28 -25.29 -13.77
CA GLN A 675 12.11 -26.66 -13.24
C GLN A 675 10.65 -27.12 -13.25
N ILE A 676 9.73 -26.25 -12.84
CA ILE A 676 8.29 -26.56 -12.84
C ILE A 676 7.79 -26.78 -14.27
N LEU A 677 8.16 -25.90 -15.20
CA LEU A 677 7.80 -26.01 -16.61
C LEU A 677 8.40 -27.28 -17.27
N ALA A 678 9.64 -27.64 -16.95
CA ALA A 678 10.24 -28.89 -17.40
C ALA A 678 9.49 -30.11 -16.85
N ALA A 679 9.12 -30.10 -15.57
CA ALA A 679 8.32 -31.17 -14.97
C ALA A 679 6.91 -31.25 -15.60
N LEU A 680 6.31 -30.10 -15.94
CA LEU A 680 5.03 -30.04 -16.63
C LEU A 680 5.09 -30.68 -18.02
N THR A 681 6.20 -30.51 -18.74
CA THR A 681 6.46 -31.13 -20.05
C THR A 681 6.35 -32.65 -19.98
N VAL A 682 6.84 -33.25 -18.90
CA VAL A 682 6.77 -34.71 -18.68
C VAL A 682 5.37 -35.13 -18.22
N LYS A 683 4.76 -34.38 -17.28
CA LYS A 683 3.50 -34.77 -16.66
C LYS A 683 2.30 -34.60 -17.60
N ASN A 684 2.23 -33.50 -18.35
CA ASN A 684 1.12 -33.18 -19.24
C ASN A 684 1.64 -32.49 -20.53
N PRO A 685 2.14 -33.28 -21.51
CA PRO A 685 2.78 -32.75 -22.72
C PRO A 685 1.85 -31.86 -23.57
N VAL A 686 0.54 -32.15 -23.57
CA VAL A 686 -0.44 -31.41 -24.37
C VAL A 686 -0.64 -30.00 -23.81
N ALA A 687 -0.92 -29.89 -22.50
CA ALA A 687 -1.07 -28.59 -21.84
C ALA A 687 0.25 -27.80 -21.81
N ALA A 688 1.39 -28.49 -21.65
CA ALA A 688 2.71 -27.89 -21.70
C ALA A 688 2.97 -27.23 -23.07
N PHE A 689 2.71 -27.95 -24.17
CA PHE A 689 2.90 -27.42 -25.53
C PHE A 689 2.05 -26.17 -25.78
N GLN A 690 0.77 -26.20 -25.39
CA GLN A 690 -0.12 -25.04 -25.50
C GLN A 690 0.37 -23.85 -24.66
N SER A 691 0.88 -24.11 -23.45
CA SER A 691 1.41 -23.07 -22.56
C SER A 691 2.66 -22.42 -23.13
N PHE A 692 3.63 -23.20 -23.60
CA PHE A 692 4.88 -22.70 -24.16
C PHE A 692 4.70 -21.92 -25.46
N LYS A 693 3.77 -22.33 -26.32
CA LYS A 693 3.37 -21.53 -27.49
C LYS A 693 2.91 -20.14 -27.06
N SER A 694 2.20 -20.05 -25.95
CA SER A 694 1.73 -18.77 -25.42
C SER A 694 2.78 -17.98 -24.63
N LEU A 695 3.78 -18.62 -24.05
CA LEU A 695 4.88 -17.95 -23.37
C LEU A 695 5.96 -17.43 -24.33
N SER A 696 5.92 -17.86 -25.59
CA SER A 696 6.80 -17.36 -26.65
C SER A 696 6.66 -15.84 -26.83
N PRO A 697 7.71 -15.13 -27.30
CA PRO A 697 7.60 -13.71 -27.60
C PRO A 697 6.45 -13.43 -28.58
N GLY A 698 5.92 -12.22 -28.58
CA GLY A 698 4.90 -11.79 -29.54
C GLY A 698 4.48 -10.34 -29.29
N GLU A 699 4.12 -9.63 -30.35
CA GLU A 699 3.61 -8.26 -30.26
C GLU A 699 2.15 -8.26 -29.77
N HIS A 700 1.80 -7.33 -28.87
CA HIS A 700 0.43 -7.05 -28.41
C HIS A 700 -0.30 -8.10 -27.55
N ARG A 701 0.38 -8.78 -26.62
CA ARG A 701 -0.32 -9.55 -25.58
C ARG A 701 -0.63 -8.70 -24.34
N THR A 702 -1.92 -8.44 -24.10
CA THR A 702 -2.40 -7.85 -22.85
C THR A 702 -2.44 -8.93 -21.78
N LEU A 703 -1.60 -8.79 -20.74
CA LEU A 703 -1.69 -9.62 -19.55
C LEU A 703 -2.81 -9.10 -18.66
N ILE A 704 -3.72 -9.98 -18.25
CA ILE A 704 -4.63 -9.73 -17.14
C ILE A 704 -3.94 -10.28 -15.89
N PRO A 705 -3.64 -9.45 -14.87
CA PRO A 705 -3.03 -9.91 -13.63
C PRO A 705 -3.87 -10.99 -12.96
N THR A 706 -3.22 -11.97 -12.33
CA THR A 706 -3.93 -13.04 -11.61
C THR A 706 -4.40 -12.55 -10.24
N TYR A 707 -5.33 -13.27 -9.64
CA TYR A 707 -5.77 -13.01 -8.27
C TYR A 707 -4.60 -13.16 -7.29
N GLN A 708 -4.35 -12.15 -6.45
CA GLN A 708 -3.34 -12.17 -5.38
C GLN A 708 -3.96 -12.52 -4.03
N PRO A 709 -3.26 -13.29 -3.17
CA PRO A 709 -3.71 -13.54 -1.80
C PRO A 709 -3.81 -12.22 -1.01
N PHE A 710 -4.78 -12.11 -0.12
CA PHE A 710 -5.06 -10.87 0.60
C PHE A 710 -4.29 -10.76 1.93
N TRP A 711 -4.20 -11.86 2.68
CA TRP A 711 -3.54 -11.97 3.98
C TRP A 711 -2.14 -12.58 3.86
N ARG A 712 -1.98 -13.74 3.23
CA ARG A 712 -0.68 -14.40 3.05
C ARG A 712 0.17 -13.61 2.08
N LEU A 713 1.49 -13.59 2.31
CA LEU A 713 2.49 -12.97 1.42
C LEU A 713 2.29 -11.46 1.20
N ARG A 714 1.55 -10.79 2.10
CA ARG A 714 1.22 -9.36 2.06
C ARG A 714 2.42 -8.40 2.05
N ASP A 715 3.57 -8.88 2.50
CA ASP A 715 4.81 -8.11 2.63
C ASP A 715 5.85 -8.54 1.57
N GLU A 716 5.53 -9.53 0.73
CA GLU A 716 6.39 -9.96 -0.37
C GLU A 716 6.26 -8.99 -1.56
N VAL A 717 7.34 -8.82 -2.30
CA VAL A 717 7.40 -7.93 -3.47
C VAL A 717 7.74 -8.75 -4.72
N PRO A 718 6.97 -8.62 -5.82
CA PRO A 718 7.25 -9.37 -7.04
C PRO A 718 8.65 -9.06 -7.60
N GLN A 719 9.30 -10.07 -8.15
CA GLN A 719 10.62 -9.91 -8.76
C GLN A 719 10.54 -9.10 -10.05
N ILE A 720 11.46 -8.15 -10.23
CA ILE A 720 11.68 -7.46 -11.52
C ILE A 720 12.52 -8.37 -12.41
N VAL A 721 11.97 -8.76 -13.57
CA VAL A 721 12.68 -9.60 -14.55
C VAL A 721 13.56 -8.74 -15.45
N THR A 722 14.85 -9.04 -15.49
CA THR A 722 15.81 -8.34 -16.38
C THR A 722 15.70 -8.84 -17.82
N GLN A 723 16.17 -8.04 -18.79
CA GLN A 723 16.22 -8.45 -20.19
C GLN A 723 17.05 -9.72 -20.41
N ALA A 724 18.18 -9.86 -19.70
CA ALA A 724 19.02 -11.06 -19.77
C ALA A 724 18.30 -12.31 -19.23
N THR A 725 17.60 -12.18 -18.10
CA THR A 725 16.78 -13.27 -17.54
C THR A 725 15.67 -13.67 -18.51
N ALA A 726 14.98 -12.69 -19.11
CA ALA A 726 13.92 -12.96 -20.08
C ALA A 726 14.45 -13.69 -21.33
N LEU A 727 15.62 -13.31 -21.86
CA LEU A 727 16.25 -14.00 -22.99
C LEU A 727 16.60 -15.46 -22.65
N ASN A 728 17.12 -15.72 -21.45
CA ASN A 728 17.40 -17.08 -20.98
C ASN A 728 16.12 -17.91 -20.83
N ASP A 729 15.05 -17.32 -20.29
CA ASP A 729 13.75 -17.98 -20.18
C ASP A 729 13.17 -18.28 -21.58
N PHE A 730 13.28 -17.37 -22.55
CA PHE A 730 12.88 -17.64 -23.94
C PHE A 730 13.70 -18.77 -24.58
N ALA A 731 15.00 -18.84 -24.34
CA ALA A 731 15.84 -19.93 -24.82
C ALA A 731 15.39 -21.28 -24.26
N PHE A 732 15.09 -21.34 -22.95
CA PHE A 732 14.52 -22.52 -22.31
C PHE A 732 13.18 -22.93 -22.93
N ILE A 733 12.28 -21.98 -23.20
CA ILE A 733 10.98 -22.26 -23.85
C ILE A 733 11.17 -22.86 -25.24
N VAL A 734 12.10 -22.33 -26.06
CA VAL A 734 12.42 -22.90 -27.37
C VAL A 734 12.87 -24.35 -27.23
N GLU A 735 13.76 -24.64 -26.29
CA GLU A 735 14.23 -26.02 -26.05
C GLU A 735 13.09 -26.97 -25.67
N GLN A 736 12.18 -26.55 -24.79
CA GLN A 736 11.02 -27.36 -24.44
C GLN A 736 10.04 -27.54 -25.61
N LEU A 737 9.82 -26.50 -26.42
CA LEU A 737 8.99 -26.58 -27.61
C LEU A 737 9.57 -27.56 -28.63
N LEU A 738 10.89 -27.59 -28.82
CA LEU A 738 11.56 -28.54 -29.70
C LEU A 738 11.40 -29.98 -29.20
N ILE A 739 11.58 -30.22 -27.89
CA ILE A 739 11.37 -31.54 -27.27
C ILE A 739 9.92 -32.00 -27.49
N LEU A 740 8.95 -31.13 -27.26
CA LEU A 740 7.54 -31.44 -27.44
C LEU A 740 7.16 -31.59 -28.90
N ALA A 741 7.70 -30.78 -29.81
CA ALA A 741 7.38 -30.90 -31.23
C ALA A 741 7.82 -32.26 -31.78
N GLY A 742 9.02 -32.72 -31.42
CA GLY A 742 9.56 -34.00 -31.87
C GLY A 742 9.41 -34.15 -33.39
N GLN A 743 8.80 -35.24 -33.83
CA GLN A 743 8.51 -35.51 -35.24
C GLN A 743 7.06 -35.16 -35.65
N SER A 744 6.26 -34.54 -34.78
CA SER A 744 4.83 -34.27 -35.05
C SER A 744 4.63 -33.15 -36.06
N ALA A 745 4.06 -33.47 -37.23
CA ALA A 745 3.72 -32.51 -38.26
C ALA A 745 2.76 -31.42 -37.75
N ASP A 746 1.77 -31.79 -36.94
CA ASP A 746 0.79 -30.84 -36.38
C ASP A 746 1.41 -29.82 -35.42
N ARG A 747 2.34 -30.27 -34.57
CA ARG A 747 3.05 -29.39 -33.64
C ARG A 747 3.95 -28.44 -34.41
N TRP A 748 4.72 -28.94 -35.37
CA TRP A 748 5.56 -28.09 -36.23
C TRP A 748 4.73 -27.10 -37.05
N SER A 749 3.58 -27.52 -37.57
CA SER A 749 2.65 -26.64 -38.28
C SER A 749 2.20 -25.47 -37.41
N SER A 750 2.03 -25.70 -36.10
CA SER A 750 1.68 -24.67 -35.12
C SER A 750 2.85 -23.78 -34.68
N LEU A 751 4.11 -24.22 -34.87
CA LEU A 751 5.32 -23.49 -34.48
C LEU A 751 5.86 -22.59 -35.59
N ILE A 752 5.52 -22.84 -36.85
CA ILE A 752 5.96 -22.02 -38.00
C ILE A 752 5.67 -20.53 -37.75
N GLU A 753 4.46 -20.22 -37.30
CA GLU A 753 4.03 -18.84 -37.04
C GLU A 753 4.83 -18.16 -35.90
N LEU A 754 5.47 -18.93 -35.03
CA LEU A 754 6.28 -18.39 -33.93
C LEU A 754 7.70 -18.03 -34.36
N ILE A 755 8.19 -18.50 -35.51
CA ILE A 755 9.55 -18.22 -35.99
C ILE A 755 9.82 -16.72 -36.07
N ASP A 756 8.83 -15.95 -36.54
CA ASP A 756 8.89 -14.48 -36.62
C ASP A 756 9.08 -13.80 -35.27
N ASN A 757 8.56 -14.41 -34.20
CA ASN A 757 8.58 -13.83 -32.87
C ASN A 757 9.97 -13.92 -32.21
N TYR A 758 10.79 -14.87 -32.64
CA TYR A 758 12.15 -15.02 -32.16
C TYR A 758 13.13 -14.26 -33.06
N THR A 759 14.29 -13.89 -32.52
CA THR A 759 15.35 -13.18 -33.26
C THR A 759 16.70 -13.84 -33.00
N GLY A 760 17.65 -13.66 -33.93
CA GLY A 760 19.02 -14.17 -33.79
C GLY A 760 19.08 -15.69 -33.64
N ASP A 761 19.93 -16.15 -32.73
CA ASP A 761 20.23 -17.57 -32.49
C ASP A 761 18.98 -18.43 -32.20
N LEU A 762 18.03 -17.92 -31.41
CA LEU A 762 16.82 -18.67 -31.08
C LEU A 762 15.94 -18.97 -32.29
N ARG A 763 15.88 -18.03 -33.24
CA ARG A 763 15.16 -18.23 -34.51
C ARG A 763 15.85 -19.29 -35.35
N LEU A 764 17.18 -19.20 -35.48
CA LEU A 764 17.98 -20.17 -36.24
C LEU A 764 17.82 -21.58 -35.66
N ARG A 765 17.85 -21.73 -34.33
CA ARG A 765 17.64 -23.03 -33.66
C ARG A 765 16.30 -23.68 -34.02
N LEU A 766 15.20 -22.91 -34.15
CA LEU A 766 13.90 -23.43 -34.59
C LEU A 766 13.95 -23.91 -36.05
N ILE A 767 14.56 -23.12 -36.94
CA ILE A 767 14.67 -23.44 -38.37
C ILE A 767 15.56 -24.67 -38.58
N GLU A 768 16.71 -24.75 -37.89
CA GLU A 768 17.64 -25.87 -37.96
C GLU A 768 17.01 -27.15 -37.41
N ALA A 769 16.30 -27.08 -36.28
CA ALA A 769 15.62 -28.25 -35.73
C ALA A 769 14.54 -28.79 -36.69
N LEU A 770 13.77 -27.91 -37.35
CA LEU A 770 12.82 -28.32 -38.39
C LEU A 770 13.54 -28.93 -39.60
N TYR A 771 14.67 -28.35 -40.03
CA TYR A 771 15.44 -28.80 -41.18
C TYR A 771 16.04 -30.21 -41.00
N ASN A 772 16.41 -30.55 -39.76
CA ASN A 772 17.06 -31.81 -39.40
C ASN A 772 16.07 -32.98 -39.26
N ILE A 773 14.75 -32.74 -39.34
CA ILE A 773 13.75 -33.80 -39.32
C ILE A 773 13.67 -34.46 -40.69
N THR A 774 13.86 -35.77 -40.71
CA THR A 774 13.80 -36.59 -41.93
C THR A 774 12.43 -37.22 -42.16
N ILE A 775 11.70 -37.54 -41.10
CA ILE A 775 10.40 -38.20 -41.14
C ILE A 775 9.45 -37.47 -40.21
N PHE A 776 8.24 -37.17 -40.69
CA PHE A 776 7.18 -36.54 -39.93
C PHE A 776 6.04 -37.51 -39.62
N GLU A 777 5.50 -37.42 -38.41
CA GLU A 777 4.31 -38.14 -37.96
C GLU A 777 3.07 -37.24 -38.10
N GLY A 778 1.97 -37.77 -38.66
CA GLY A 778 0.70 -37.06 -38.80
C GLY A 778 0.50 -36.37 -40.17
N PRO A 779 -0.42 -35.39 -40.27
CA PRO A 779 -0.84 -34.82 -41.54
C PRO A 779 0.18 -33.80 -42.07
N VAL A 780 1.20 -34.31 -42.77
CA VAL A 780 2.27 -33.53 -43.41
C VAL A 780 1.75 -32.41 -44.32
N LEU A 781 0.57 -32.60 -44.92
CA LEU A 781 -0.05 -31.61 -45.79
C LEU A 781 -0.33 -30.28 -45.08
N ASN A 782 -0.80 -30.31 -43.82
CA ASN A 782 -1.09 -29.10 -43.05
C ASN A 782 0.19 -28.31 -42.77
N LEU A 783 1.26 -29.02 -42.39
CA LEU A 783 2.58 -28.44 -42.18
C LEU A 783 3.10 -27.78 -43.48
N ARG A 784 3.01 -28.50 -44.60
CA ARG A 784 3.44 -28.01 -45.91
C ARG A 784 2.70 -26.74 -46.32
N ASN A 785 1.37 -26.72 -46.19
CA ASN A 785 0.54 -25.58 -46.56
C ASN A 785 0.84 -24.35 -45.69
N ASN A 786 0.99 -24.52 -44.38
CA ASN A 786 1.37 -23.42 -43.49
C ASN A 786 2.77 -22.89 -43.78
N LEU A 787 3.72 -23.80 -44.05
CA LEU A 787 5.09 -23.43 -44.43
C LEU A 787 5.12 -22.63 -45.74
N GLN A 788 4.34 -23.03 -46.75
CA GLN A 788 4.22 -22.30 -48.01
C GLN A 788 3.69 -20.88 -47.79
N ARG A 789 2.59 -20.73 -47.03
CA ARG A 789 2.00 -19.42 -46.71
C ARG A 789 3.02 -18.53 -46.00
N PHE A 790 3.75 -19.09 -45.05
CA PHE A 790 4.79 -18.40 -44.30
C PHE A 790 5.93 -17.92 -45.22
N ILE A 791 6.49 -18.81 -46.03
CA ILE A 791 7.54 -18.49 -47.02
C ILE A 791 7.07 -17.41 -48.00
N SER A 792 5.89 -17.57 -48.59
CA SER A 792 5.35 -16.62 -49.57
C SER A 792 5.16 -15.23 -48.97
N ARG A 793 4.73 -15.14 -47.70
CA ARG A 793 4.64 -13.86 -46.98
C ARG A 793 6.01 -13.18 -46.89
N HIS A 794 7.06 -13.91 -46.52
CA HIS A 794 8.41 -13.33 -46.42
C HIS A 794 9.01 -12.95 -47.78
N LYS A 795 8.77 -13.76 -48.83
CA LYS A 795 9.17 -13.41 -50.21
C LYS A 795 8.50 -12.12 -50.69
N ARG A 796 7.18 -12.00 -50.53
CA ARG A 796 6.41 -10.79 -50.95
C ARG A 796 6.84 -9.53 -50.21
N HIS A 797 7.29 -9.67 -48.97
CA HIS A 797 7.67 -8.56 -48.10
C HIS A 797 9.18 -8.47 -47.82
N GLN A 798 10.03 -8.98 -48.71
CA GLN A 798 11.50 -9.07 -48.51
C GLN A 798 12.17 -7.74 -48.11
N ARG A 799 11.59 -6.59 -48.45
CA ARG A 799 12.11 -5.25 -48.12
C ARG A 799 11.71 -4.74 -46.73
N GLN A 800 10.85 -5.45 -46.00
CA GLN A 800 10.37 -5.04 -44.68
C GLN A 800 11.34 -5.47 -43.57
N ALA A 801 11.47 -4.66 -42.52
CA ALA A 801 12.40 -4.92 -41.42
C ALA A 801 12.09 -6.21 -40.62
N TRP A 802 10.83 -6.66 -40.64
CA TRP A 802 10.40 -7.89 -39.97
C TRP A 802 10.59 -9.15 -40.84
N ALA A 803 10.90 -9.01 -42.13
CA ALA A 803 11.03 -10.16 -43.03
C ALA A 803 12.32 -10.96 -42.74
N LEU A 804 12.23 -12.28 -42.92
CA LEU A 804 13.37 -13.18 -42.77
C LEU A 804 14.48 -12.91 -43.80
N ALA A 805 15.71 -13.23 -43.42
CA ALA A 805 16.85 -13.15 -44.32
C ALA A 805 16.71 -14.15 -45.48
N ALA A 806 17.31 -13.84 -46.63
CA ALA A 806 17.21 -14.69 -47.82
C ALA A 806 17.69 -16.13 -47.58
N GLU A 807 18.75 -16.30 -46.76
CA GLU A 807 19.30 -17.61 -46.38
C GLU A 807 18.33 -18.42 -45.50
N GLU A 808 17.63 -17.76 -44.57
CA GLU A 808 16.60 -18.39 -43.73
C GLU A 808 15.42 -18.85 -44.60
N VAL A 809 14.94 -18.00 -45.50
CA VAL A 809 13.86 -18.33 -46.45
C VAL A 809 14.26 -19.47 -47.39
N GLN A 810 15.52 -19.48 -47.85
CA GLN A 810 16.03 -20.57 -48.69
C GLN A 810 16.07 -21.90 -47.91
N THR A 811 16.50 -21.87 -46.65
CA THR A 811 16.50 -23.07 -45.78
C THR A 811 15.09 -23.62 -45.60
N LEU A 812 14.10 -22.76 -45.34
CA LEU A 812 12.70 -23.14 -45.25
C LEU A 812 12.13 -23.67 -46.58
N ASN A 813 12.54 -23.11 -47.73
CA ASN A 813 12.18 -23.65 -49.05
C ASN A 813 12.72 -25.07 -49.25
N CYS A 814 13.96 -25.36 -48.83
CA CYS A 814 14.50 -26.72 -48.91
C CYS A 814 13.67 -27.71 -48.10
N ILE A 815 13.15 -27.30 -46.94
CA ILE A 815 12.23 -28.13 -46.13
C ILE A 815 10.91 -28.30 -46.86
N TYR A 816 10.34 -27.22 -47.40
CA TYR A 816 9.12 -27.28 -48.19
C TYR A 816 9.27 -28.30 -49.32
N GLU A 817 10.33 -28.29 -50.12
CA GLU A 817 10.52 -29.29 -51.18
C GLU A 817 10.59 -30.74 -50.64
N LYS A 818 11.28 -30.97 -49.51
CA LYS A 818 11.39 -32.30 -48.88
C LYS A 818 10.04 -32.90 -48.46
N LEU A 819 9.05 -32.07 -48.11
CA LEU A 819 7.73 -32.54 -47.65
C LEU A 819 6.84 -33.11 -48.78
N ALA A 820 7.28 -33.06 -50.04
CA ALA A 820 6.50 -33.51 -51.21
C ALA A 820 6.69 -35.01 -51.52
N GLU A 821 6.24 -35.89 -50.62
CA GLU A 821 6.39 -37.35 -50.82
C GLU A 821 5.44 -37.97 -51.87
N ARG A 822 4.33 -37.30 -52.19
CA ARG A 822 3.31 -37.73 -53.14
C ARG A 822 2.86 -36.57 -54.02
N ALA A 823 2.38 -36.82 -55.23
CA ALA A 823 1.85 -35.81 -56.16
C ALA A 823 0.73 -34.99 -55.51
N ILE A 824 -0.08 -35.60 -54.65
CA ILE A 824 -1.12 -34.87 -53.90
C ILE A 824 -0.52 -33.82 -52.96
N HIS A 825 0.63 -34.09 -52.33
CA HIS A 825 1.32 -33.09 -51.49
C HIS A 825 1.89 -31.95 -52.34
N LYS A 826 2.35 -32.25 -53.56
CA LYS A 826 2.90 -31.27 -54.50
C LYS A 826 1.83 -30.30 -55.01
N TYR A 827 0.61 -30.79 -55.26
CA TYR A 827 -0.41 -30.06 -56.00
C TYR A 827 -1.68 -29.68 -55.23
N ALA A 828 -1.89 -30.16 -54.00
CA ALA A 828 -3.11 -29.85 -53.25
C ALA A 828 -3.43 -28.34 -53.18
N TRP A 829 -2.42 -27.50 -53.02
CA TRP A 829 -2.58 -26.05 -52.94
C TRP A 829 -3.09 -25.41 -54.25
N TYR A 830 -2.95 -26.08 -55.41
CA TYR A 830 -3.51 -25.60 -56.68
C TYR A 830 -5.04 -25.51 -56.64
N PHE A 831 -5.69 -26.19 -55.69
CA PHE A 831 -7.14 -26.27 -55.57
C PHE A 831 -7.71 -25.42 -54.42
N ASP A 832 -6.86 -24.79 -53.59
CA ASP A 832 -7.27 -23.95 -52.46
C ASP A 832 -7.65 -22.52 -52.89
N PHE A 833 -7.22 -22.07 -54.08
CA PHE A 833 -7.40 -20.71 -54.57
C PHE A 833 -7.95 -20.72 -55.99
N ALA A 834 -8.81 -19.75 -56.33
CA ALA A 834 -9.40 -19.61 -57.68
C ALA A 834 -8.35 -19.29 -58.76
N ILE A 835 -7.33 -18.48 -58.42
CA ILE A 835 -6.21 -18.11 -59.28
C ILE A 835 -4.91 -18.40 -58.52
N LEU A 836 -3.95 -19.04 -59.19
CA LEU A 836 -2.62 -19.33 -58.64
C LEU A 836 -1.72 -18.10 -58.83
N ASP A 837 -1.15 -17.60 -57.73
CA ASP A 837 -0.12 -16.57 -57.80
C ASP A 837 1.18 -17.21 -58.33
N ASP A 838 1.62 -16.78 -59.51
CA ASP A 838 2.94 -17.12 -60.02
C ASP A 838 3.99 -16.19 -59.38
N ASP A 839 5.09 -16.78 -58.90
CA ASP A 839 6.24 -16.11 -58.26
C ASP A 839 6.97 -15.13 -59.22
N ASP A 840 6.49 -14.96 -60.45
CA ASP A 840 7.15 -14.26 -61.56
C ASP A 840 6.94 -12.73 -61.58
N GLY A 841 6.12 -12.18 -60.68
CA GLY A 841 5.92 -10.72 -60.56
C GLY A 841 5.33 -10.02 -61.80
N LEU A 842 4.84 -10.79 -62.77
CA LEU A 842 4.21 -10.30 -63.98
C LEU A 842 2.70 -10.11 -63.74
N VAL A 843 2.21 -8.88 -63.92
CA VAL A 843 0.78 -8.56 -63.88
C VAL A 843 0.13 -9.07 -65.17
N ALA A 844 -0.23 -10.35 -65.21
CA ALA A 844 -1.05 -10.91 -66.27
C ALA A 844 -2.54 -10.54 -66.07
N GLY A 845 -3.29 -10.38 -67.17
CA GLY A 845 -4.74 -10.13 -67.11
C GLY A 845 -5.51 -11.31 -66.51
N TYR A 846 -6.69 -11.04 -65.93
CA TYR A 846 -7.50 -12.02 -65.20
C TYR A 846 -7.73 -13.33 -65.98
N GLU A 847 -8.14 -13.24 -67.25
CA GLU A 847 -8.41 -14.41 -68.11
C GLU A 847 -7.15 -15.26 -68.39
N GLU A 848 -5.98 -14.63 -68.48
CA GLU A 848 -4.71 -15.32 -68.77
C GLU A 848 -4.19 -16.06 -67.52
N SER A 849 -4.34 -15.44 -66.35
CA SER A 849 -4.04 -16.04 -65.05
C SER A 849 -4.99 -17.20 -64.70
N GLU A 850 -6.27 -17.07 -65.05
CA GLU A 850 -7.27 -18.13 -64.88
C GLU A 850 -6.95 -19.34 -65.76
N LYS A 851 -6.64 -19.11 -67.05
CA LYS A 851 -6.26 -20.18 -67.98
C LYS A 851 -4.99 -20.93 -67.54
N ARG A 852 -3.93 -20.21 -67.14
CA ARG A 852 -2.71 -20.83 -66.60
C ARG A 852 -2.98 -21.65 -65.34
N SER A 853 -3.85 -21.16 -64.46
CA SER A 853 -4.24 -21.88 -63.25
C SER A 853 -4.96 -23.19 -63.59
N HIS A 854 -5.83 -23.17 -64.60
CA HIS A 854 -6.48 -24.38 -65.14
C HIS A 854 -5.47 -25.36 -65.74
N ASP A 855 -4.58 -24.92 -66.62
CA ASP A 855 -3.57 -25.78 -67.24
C ASP A 855 -2.68 -26.46 -66.18
N LYS A 856 -2.29 -25.72 -65.14
CA LYS A 856 -1.51 -26.26 -64.01
C LYS A 856 -2.30 -27.28 -63.18
N ARG A 857 -3.60 -27.08 -62.98
CA ARG A 857 -4.48 -28.04 -62.30
C ARG A 857 -4.68 -29.31 -63.12
N ASP A 858 -4.81 -29.20 -64.44
CA ASP A 858 -4.99 -30.37 -65.32
C ASP A 858 -3.73 -31.26 -65.31
N ILE A 859 -2.54 -30.66 -65.38
CA ILE A 859 -1.26 -31.38 -65.22
C ILE A 859 -1.19 -32.04 -63.83
N ALA A 860 -1.57 -31.31 -62.78
CA ALA A 860 -1.58 -31.83 -61.42
C ALA A 860 -2.53 -33.03 -61.24
N ILE A 861 -3.75 -32.95 -61.79
CA ILE A 861 -4.73 -34.05 -61.75
C ILE A 861 -4.17 -35.28 -62.46
N ALA A 862 -3.55 -35.10 -63.63
CA ALA A 862 -2.95 -36.20 -64.38
C ALA A 862 -1.84 -36.92 -63.58
N GLU A 863 -0.94 -36.18 -62.92
CA GLU A 863 0.11 -36.77 -62.08
C GLU A 863 -0.46 -37.44 -60.81
N ILE A 864 -1.45 -36.83 -60.15
CA ILE A 864 -2.09 -37.43 -58.96
C ILE A 864 -2.79 -38.75 -59.34
N LEU A 865 -3.53 -38.77 -60.45
CA LEU A 865 -4.24 -39.96 -60.93
C LEU A 865 -3.28 -41.04 -61.43
N SER A 866 -2.15 -40.65 -62.02
CA SER A 866 -1.08 -41.59 -62.44
C SER A 866 -0.42 -42.25 -61.23
N GLU A 867 -0.06 -41.48 -60.21
CA GLU A 867 0.53 -42.01 -58.98
C GLU A 867 -0.46 -42.88 -58.17
N GLY A 868 -1.74 -42.52 -58.18
CA GLY A 868 -2.81 -43.31 -57.57
C GLY A 868 -3.18 -44.61 -58.32
N GLY A 869 -2.55 -44.89 -59.47
CA GLY A 869 -2.82 -46.08 -60.29
C GLY A 869 -4.17 -46.05 -61.03
N LEU A 870 -4.81 -44.89 -61.13
CA LEU A 870 -6.12 -44.69 -61.78
C LEU A 870 -6.00 -44.32 -63.27
N LEU A 871 -4.80 -43.97 -63.73
CA LEU A 871 -4.44 -43.86 -65.14
C LEU A 871 -3.55 -45.04 -65.53
N ASN A 872 -4.18 -46.17 -65.86
CA ASN A 872 -3.55 -47.24 -66.64
C ASN A 872 -4.18 -47.24 -68.04
N SER A 873 -3.62 -46.39 -68.92
CA SER A 873 -3.49 -46.59 -70.37
C SER A 873 -2.88 -45.34 -71.01
#